data_AF-A0A2K3MYB1-F1
#
_entry.id   AF-A0A2K3MYB1-F1
#
_cell.length_a   1.000
_cell.length_b   1.000
_cell.length_c   1.000
_cell.angle_alpha   90.00
_cell.angle_beta   90.00
_cell.angle_gamma   90.00
#
_symmetry.space_group_name_H-M   'P 1'
#
loop_
_entity.id
_entity.type
_entity.pdbx_description
1 polymer ?
#
loop_
_entity_poly.entity_id
_entity_poly.type
_entity_poly.pdbx_seq_one_letter_code
_entity_poly.pdbx_strand_id
1 'polypeptide(L)'
;CYYSNSSVADGYFSVLAEVYMRQEIPNCEIQRLLSLILYKVVDPSRQIRDDALQMLETLSVREWAEDGIEGSGGYRAAVVGNLPDSYQQFQYKLSCKLAKDHPELSQLLCEEIMQRQLDAVDIIAQHQVLTCMAPWIENLNFWKLKEGWSERLLKSLYYVTWRHGDQFPDEIEKLWSTIASKNRNISPVLDFLITKGIEDCDSNASTEISGAFATYFSVAKRVSLYLARICPQRTIDHLVFQLSQRLLEDSIEPVGLGASKGDLGANFVLEFSQGPAVAQMASVMDNQPHMSPLLVRGSLEGPLRNVSGSLSWRTAGMTGRSVSGPLSPMPPELNIVPVSTGRSGQLLPSLVNMSGPLMGVRSSTGSIRSRHVSRDSGDYLVDTPNSGEDGLHAGSVAYGVSAKELQSALQGHQQHSLTHADIALILLAEIAYENDEDFRQYLPLLFHVIFVSMDSSEDIVLEHCQHLLVNLLYSLAGRHLEQYEVENNDRENKQQVVSLIKYVQSKRGSMMWENEDPTVVRTELPSAALLSALVQSMVDAIFFQGDLRETWGDEALRWAMECTSRHLACRSHQIYRALRPSVTSDACVSLLRCLHRCLGNPVPQVLGFVMEILMTLQVMVENMEPEKVILYPQLFWGCVAMMHTDFVHVYRQVLELFSQVIDRLSFRDRTTENVLLSSMPRDELDTNYIGEFQRTESKSGYEPFQEGSLPTFEGVQPLVLKGLMSNVSHSVSIDVLSRITVHSCDSIFGDAETRLLMHIIGLLPWLCLQLSKDPVIGPASPLQHQYQKACSVAANIAIWCQAKSLDELATVFMIYSRGEIKSIDNFLACVSPLLCNEWFPKHSTLAFGHLLKLLEKGPVEYQRVILLMLKALLQHTPMDAAQSPHIYAIVSQLVESTLCWEALSVLEALLQSCSSLTGSHPHDLGSFENGISGIEDKLFAPQTSFKARSGPLQYGMGSGHVSVSSQRQGEYGMGSGHVSVSSQRQSEYGMGSGHVSISSQRQGGLNESQREVTLQNTRLFLGRVLDRSALGKRKDQKKLVPFVPNVGHP
;
A
#
# COMPACT_ATOMS: atom_id res chain seq x y z
N CYS A 1 -3.32 59.75 15.83
CA CYS A 1 -4.69 59.36 16.26
C CYS A 1 -4.75 58.01 16.98
N TYR A 2 -3.89 57.03 16.67
CA TYR A 2 -3.77 55.74 17.41
C TYR A 2 -2.50 55.67 18.28
N TYR A 3 -2.12 56.77 18.93
CA TYR A 3 -0.88 56.80 19.72
C TYR A 3 -1.15 56.33 21.16
N SER A 4 -0.20 55.63 21.79
CA SER A 4 -0.38 55.02 23.11
C SER A 4 -0.64 56.01 24.25
N ASN A 5 -0.26 57.28 24.10
CA ASN A 5 -0.69 58.36 24.99
C ASN A 5 -1.96 59.01 24.45
N SER A 6 -3.08 58.85 25.16
CA SER A 6 -4.40 59.41 24.79
C SER A 6 -4.32 60.89 24.44
N SER A 7 -3.73 61.73 25.31
CA SER A 7 -3.73 63.19 25.08
C SER A 7 -3.04 63.61 23.76
N VAL A 8 -2.03 62.84 23.33
CA VAL A 8 -1.36 63.02 22.03
C VAL A 8 -2.23 62.48 20.89
N ALA A 9 -2.82 61.30 21.08
CA ALA A 9 -3.74 60.69 20.12
C ALA A 9 -4.96 61.58 19.82
N ASP A 10 -5.51 62.19 20.86
CA ASP A 10 -6.67 63.08 20.89
C ASP A 10 -6.34 64.42 20.23
N GLY A 11 -5.20 65.02 20.58
CA GLY A 11 -4.71 66.25 19.93
C GLY A 11 -4.52 66.08 18.41
N TYR A 12 -3.91 64.97 17.97
CA TYR A 12 -3.84 64.65 16.54
C TYR A 12 -5.21 64.41 15.89
N PHE A 13 -6.16 63.84 16.63
CA PHE A 13 -7.50 63.60 16.13
C PHE A 13 -8.31 64.88 15.95
N SER A 14 -8.37 65.77 16.95
CA SER A 14 -9.10 67.04 16.83
C SER A 14 -8.53 67.95 15.74
N VAL A 15 -7.21 67.96 15.53
CA VAL A 15 -6.60 68.68 14.39
C VAL A 15 -7.03 68.08 13.05
N LEU A 16 -7.05 66.75 12.92
CA LEU A 16 -7.54 66.08 11.71
C LEU A 16 -9.04 66.34 11.48
N ALA A 17 -9.83 66.34 12.55
CA ALA A 17 -11.26 66.62 12.54
C ALA A 17 -11.54 68.05 12.05
N GLU A 18 -10.87 69.05 12.63
CA GLU A 18 -11.02 70.46 12.25
C GLU A 18 -10.59 70.71 10.79
N VAL A 19 -9.50 70.10 10.33
CA VAL A 19 -9.03 70.21 8.95
C VAL A 19 -10.01 69.53 7.98
N TYR A 20 -10.42 68.29 8.25
CA TYR A 20 -11.33 67.56 7.37
C TYR A 20 -12.72 68.23 7.29
N MET A 21 -13.26 68.75 8.40
CA MET A 21 -14.53 69.49 8.38
C MET A 21 -14.46 70.77 7.53
N ARG A 22 -13.31 71.47 7.54
CA ARG A 22 -13.15 72.75 6.81
C ARG A 22 -12.72 72.62 5.36
N GLN A 23 -11.99 71.56 5.00
CA GLN A 23 -11.39 71.39 3.68
C GLN A 23 -11.53 69.94 3.19
N GLU A 24 -11.72 69.77 1.88
CA GLU A 24 -11.62 68.47 1.24
C GLU A 24 -10.15 68.03 1.18
N ILE A 25 -9.87 66.83 1.69
CA ILE A 25 -8.54 66.22 1.62
C ILE A 25 -8.51 65.36 0.36
N PRO A 26 -7.74 65.72 -0.70
CA PRO A 26 -7.70 64.95 -1.93
C PRO A 26 -7.14 63.55 -1.68
N ASN A 27 -7.73 62.54 -2.32
CA ASN A 27 -7.41 61.12 -2.17
C ASN A 27 -7.57 60.57 -0.74
N CYS A 28 -8.52 61.10 0.04
CA CYS A 28 -8.85 60.54 1.35
C CYS A 28 -9.58 59.19 1.21
N GLU A 29 -8.94 58.11 1.67
CA GLU A 29 -9.55 56.77 1.67
C GLU A 29 -10.67 56.66 2.73
N ILE A 30 -11.92 56.56 2.28
CA ILE A 30 -13.15 56.49 3.11
C ILE A 30 -12.98 55.48 4.26
N GLN A 31 -12.49 54.26 3.97
CA GLN A 31 -12.27 53.21 4.97
C GLN A 31 -11.34 53.64 6.12
N ARG A 32 -10.31 54.45 5.86
CA ARG A 32 -9.35 54.89 6.89
C ARG A 32 -9.94 55.95 7.81
N LEU A 33 -10.80 56.79 7.25
CA LEU A 33 -11.49 57.81 8.02
C LEU A 33 -12.62 57.18 8.84
N LEU A 34 -13.37 56.26 8.24
CA LEU A 34 -14.46 55.53 8.90
C LEU A 34 -13.95 54.63 10.04
N SER A 35 -12.83 53.92 9.85
CA SER A 35 -12.22 53.11 10.92
C SER A 35 -11.80 53.99 12.12
N LEU A 36 -11.24 55.17 11.84
CA LEU A 36 -10.82 56.12 12.86
C LEU A 36 -12.00 56.78 13.58
N ILE A 37 -13.08 57.11 12.86
CA ILE A 37 -14.33 57.61 13.43
C ILE A 37 -14.93 56.56 14.37
N LEU A 38 -15.11 55.32 13.90
CA LEU A 38 -15.66 54.23 14.73
C LEU A 38 -14.81 53.99 15.99
N TYR A 39 -13.49 54.11 15.87
CA TYR A 39 -12.56 54.06 17.01
C TYR A 39 -12.71 55.23 17.99
N LYS A 40 -12.97 56.46 17.53
CA LYS A 40 -13.09 57.65 18.39
C LYS A 40 -14.49 57.95 18.92
N VAL A 41 -15.54 57.32 18.39
CA VAL A 41 -16.92 57.38 18.94
C VAL A 41 -17.03 56.78 20.36
N VAL A 42 -16.05 55.97 20.79
CA VAL A 42 -15.96 55.36 22.14
C VAL A 42 -14.92 56.01 23.06
N ASP A 43 -14.37 57.16 22.66
CA ASP A 43 -13.37 57.87 23.45
C ASP A 43 -13.92 58.34 24.81
N PRO A 44 -13.17 58.26 25.92
CA PRO A 44 -13.63 58.80 27.21
C PRO A 44 -13.98 60.29 27.17
N SER A 45 -13.28 61.08 26.34
CA SER A 45 -13.54 62.51 26.17
C SER A 45 -14.79 62.75 25.34
N ARG A 46 -15.78 63.42 25.94
CA ARG A 46 -17.02 63.78 25.23
C ARG A 46 -16.76 64.64 23.99
N GLN A 47 -15.81 65.58 24.06
CA GLN A 47 -15.48 66.43 22.90
C GLN A 47 -14.99 65.59 21.73
N ILE A 48 -14.15 64.58 21.97
CA ILE A 48 -13.61 63.69 20.93
C ILE A 48 -14.73 62.84 20.29
N ARG A 49 -15.71 62.38 21.08
CA ARG A 49 -16.90 61.68 20.55
C ARG A 49 -17.78 62.60 19.71
N ASP A 50 -18.03 63.82 20.18
CA ASP A 50 -18.85 64.81 19.47
C ASP A 50 -18.14 65.25 18.15
N ASP A 51 -16.82 65.46 18.18
CA ASP A 51 -15.97 65.70 16.99
C ASP A 51 -16.07 64.53 15.98
N ALA A 52 -15.95 63.27 16.46
CA ALA A 52 -16.00 62.08 15.61
C ALA A 52 -17.36 61.88 14.92
N LEU A 53 -18.46 62.17 15.62
CA LEU A 53 -19.80 62.15 15.03
C LEU A 53 -19.99 63.25 13.98
N GLN A 54 -19.42 64.44 14.21
CA GLN A 54 -19.45 65.53 13.22
C GLN A 54 -18.55 65.23 12.00
N MET A 55 -17.45 64.48 12.17
CA MET A 55 -16.68 63.96 11.04
C MET A 55 -17.48 62.95 10.22
N LEU A 56 -18.26 62.07 10.87
CA LEU A 56 -19.14 61.11 10.18
C LEU A 56 -20.25 61.81 9.40
N GLU A 57 -20.86 62.85 9.98
CA GLU A 57 -21.86 63.69 9.29
C GLU A 57 -21.23 64.35 8.05
N THR A 58 -20.03 64.94 8.19
CA THR A 58 -19.28 65.53 7.07
C THR A 58 -18.96 64.51 5.97
N LEU A 59 -18.49 63.31 6.34
CA LEU A 59 -18.22 62.21 5.42
C LEU A 59 -19.50 61.80 4.66
N SER A 60 -20.62 61.63 5.38
CA SER A 60 -21.90 61.24 4.77
C SER A 60 -22.44 62.28 3.78
N VAL A 61 -22.24 63.57 4.05
CA VAL A 61 -22.65 64.67 3.16
C VAL A 61 -21.76 64.77 1.93
N ARG A 62 -20.45 64.44 2.03
CA ARG A 62 -19.52 64.51 0.90
C ARG A 62 -19.55 63.29 -0.01
N GLU A 63 -19.58 62.10 0.56
CA GLU A 63 -19.36 60.85 -0.17
C GLU A 63 -20.66 60.06 -0.44
N TRP A 64 -21.72 60.28 0.37
CA TRP A 64 -22.94 59.45 0.38
C TRP A 64 -24.24 60.23 0.15
N ALA A 65 -24.15 61.52 -0.18
CA ALA A 65 -25.32 62.33 -0.52
C ALA A 65 -25.75 62.08 -1.97
N GLU A 66 -26.66 61.14 -2.20
CA GLU A 66 -27.36 61.04 -3.50
C GLU A 66 -28.35 62.21 -3.68
N ASP A 67 -28.41 62.74 -4.91
CA ASP A 67 -29.26 63.87 -5.30
C ASP A 67 -30.77 63.54 -5.18
N GLY A 68 -31.37 63.85 -4.03
CA GLY A 68 -32.83 64.10 -3.94
C GLY A 68 -33.65 63.25 -2.96
N ILE A 69 -33.04 62.42 -2.10
CA ILE A 69 -33.77 61.73 -1.01
C ILE A 69 -33.39 62.35 0.34
N GLU A 70 -34.36 62.96 1.03
CA GLU A 70 -34.18 63.67 2.32
C GLU A 70 -33.90 62.74 3.54
N GLY A 71 -33.23 61.61 3.34
CA GLY A 71 -32.89 60.62 4.38
C GLY A 71 -31.43 60.65 4.88
N SER A 72 -30.52 61.27 4.12
CA SER A 72 -29.07 61.03 4.24
C SER A 72 -28.40 61.60 5.51
N GLY A 73 -29.06 62.50 6.26
CA GLY A 73 -28.53 63.08 7.50
C GLY A 73 -28.68 62.22 8.76
N GLY A 74 -29.10 60.95 8.63
CA GLY A 74 -29.61 60.12 9.72
C GLY A 74 -28.58 59.51 10.70
N TYR A 75 -27.33 59.97 10.76
CA TYR A 75 -26.28 59.44 11.65
C TYR A 75 -26.08 60.25 12.94
N ARG A 76 -26.69 61.44 13.03
CA ARG A 76 -26.54 62.38 14.15
C ARG A 76 -27.34 61.95 15.40
N ALA A 77 -26.83 60.97 16.12
CA ALA A 77 -27.32 60.55 17.43
C ALA A 77 -26.31 60.91 18.52
N ALA A 78 -26.63 61.89 19.36
CA ALA A 78 -25.77 62.28 20.48
C ALA A 78 -25.76 61.19 21.56
N VAL A 79 -24.57 60.77 22.01
CA VAL A 79 -24.46 59.82 23.13
C VAL A 79 -24.70 60.56 24.44
N VAL A 80 -25.94 60.50 24.95
CA VAL A 80 -26.37 61.20 26.16
C VAL A 80 -25.79 60.59 27.44
N GLY A 81 -25.39 59.30 27.41
CA GLY A 81 -24.82 58.59 28.56
C GLY A 81 -23.31 58.85 28.74
N ASN A 82 -22.89 59.07 30.01
CA ASN A 82 -21.48 59.20 30.39
C ASN A 82 -20.81 57.85 30.74
N LEU A 83 -21.53 56.74 30.70
CA LEU A 83 -21.02 55.41 31.08
C LEU A 83 -20.35 54.70 29.88
N PRO A 84 -19.24 53.96 30.08
CA PRO A 84 -18.59 53.17 29.04
C PRO A 84 -19.51 52.28 28.22
N ASP A 85 -20.37 51.53 28.90
CA ASP A 85 -21.31 50.59 28.28
C ASP A 85 -22.29 51.31 27.34
N SER A 86 -22.59 52.59 27.60
CA SER A 86 -23.50 53.39 26.77
C SER A 86 -22.88 53.77 25.43
N TYR A 87 -21.62 54.22 25.41
CA TYR A 87 -20.95 54.58 24.16
C TYR A 87 -20.45 53.36 23.39
N GLN A 88 -20.03 52.28 24.05
CA GLN A 88 -19.70 51.01 23.40
C GLN A 88 -20.92 50.39 22.71
N GLN A 89 -22.06 50.31 23.40
CA GLN A 89 -23.30 49.79 22.80
C GLN A 89 -23.82 50.71 21.67
N PHE A 90 -23.55 52.01 21.75
CA PHE A 90 -23.82 52.94 20.66
C PHE A 90 -22.91 52.69 19.44
N GLN A 91 -21.60 52.52 19.63
CA GLN A 91 -20.63 52.19 18.58
C GLN A 91 -21.02 50.90 17.85
N TYR A 92 -21.40 49.85 18.57
CA TYR A 92 -21.87 48.61 17.95
C TYR A 92 -23.13 48.84 17.10
N LYS A 93 -24.13 49.56 17.61
CA LYS A 93 -25.35 49.90 16.85
C LYS A 93 -25.07 50.78 15.63
N LEU A 94 -24.16 51.74 15.76
CA LEU A 94 -23.73 52.61 14.67
C LEU A 94 -23.01 51.80 13.58
N SER A 95 -22.11 50.90 13.98
CA SER A 95 -21.42 49.96 13.09
C SER A 95 -22.41 49.05 12.35
N CYS A 96 -23.39 48.46 13.05
CA CYS A 96 -24.47 47.68 12.43
C CYS A 96 -25.33 48.46 11.43
N LYS A 97 -25.49 49.78 11.62
CA LYS A 97 -26.21 50.63 10.67
C LYS A 97 -25.34 50.89 9.44
N LEU A 98 -24.12 51.39 9.64
CA LEU A 98 -23.18 51.70 8.56
C LEU A 98 -22.84 50.48 7.70
N ALA A 99 -22.70 49.29 8.30
CA ALA A 99 -22.45 48.05 7.55
C ALA A 99 -23.64 47.64 6.66
N LYS A 100 -24.88 48.01 7.01
CA LYS A 100 -26.07 47.76 6.18
C LYS A 100 -26.26 48.80 5.10
N ASP A 101 -25.95 50.05 5.41
CA ASP A 101 -26.10 51.18 4.51
C ASP A 101 -24.97 51.21 3.45
N HIS A 102 -23.76 50.74 3.79
CA HIS A 102 -22.54 50.79 2.94
C HIS A 102 -21.78 49.44 2.87
N PRO A 103 -22.41 48.34 2.43
CA PRO A 103 -21.80 47.00 2.43
C PRO A 103 -20.54 46.88 1.56
N GLU A 104 -20.37 47.72 0.55
CA GLU A 104 -19.21 47.79 -0.34
C GLU A 104 -17.90 48.15 0.39
N LEU A 105 -17.96 48.94 1.47
CA LEU A 105 -16.78 49.36 2.24
C LEU A 105 -16.22 48.24 3.12
N SER A 106 -17.01 47.19 3.39
CA SER A 106 -16.68 46.14 4.36
C SER A 106 -15.31 45.49 4.13
N GLN A 107 -14.93 45.26 2.88
CA GLN A 107 -13.65 44.61 2.53
C GLN A 107 -12.46 45.46 2.98
N LEU A 108 -12.46 46.73 2.58
CA LEU A 108 -11.39 47.69 2.84
C LEU A 108 -11.34 48.10 4.32
N LEU A 109 -12.51 48.22 4.96
CA LEU A 109 -12.61 48.56 6.37
C LEU A 109 -12.12 47.43 7.27
N CYS A 110 -12.50 46.17 6.99
CA CYS A 110 -12.01 45.02 7.73
C CYS A 110 -10.48 44.87 7.64
N GLU A 111 -9.90 45.03 6.45
CA GLU A 111 -8.43 44.99 6.29
C GLU A 111 -7.74 46.11 7.10
N GLU A 112 -8.22 47.35 6.97
CA GLU A 112 -7.67 48.52 7.66
C GLU A 112 -7.76 48.40 9.19
N ILE A 113 -8.88 47.89 9.72
CA ILE A 113 -9.05 47.63 11.16
C ILE A 113 -8.05 46.56 11.63
N MET A 114 -7.99 45.41 10.95
CA MET A 114 -7.11 44.29 11.35
C MET A 114 -5.63 44.66 11.30
N GLN A 115 -5.20 45.38 10.26
CA GLN A 115 -3.78 45.72 10.08
C GLN A 115 -3.30 46.89 10.94
N ARG A 116 -4.17 47.85 11.29
CA ARG A 116 -3.72 49.11 11.90
C ARG A 116 -4.22 49.36 13.32
N GLN A 117 -5.35 48.81 13.73
CA GLN A 117 -5.91 49.09 15.07
C GLN A 117 -5.50 48.06 16.11
N LEU A 118 -5.46 46.77 15.76
CA LEU A 118 -5.25 45.70 16.75
C LEU A 118 -3.83 45.70 17.35
N ASP A 119 -2.79 45.94 16.55
CA ASP A 119 -1.40 46.05 17.04
C ASP A 119 -1.05 47.43 17.66
N ALA A 120 -1.90 48.45 17.51
CA ALA A 120 -1.56 49.84 17.85
C ALA A 120 -2.20 50.37 19.16
N VAL A 121 -3.23 49.70 19.68
CA VAL A 121 -4.06 50.20 20.79
C VAL A 121 -4.06 49.23 21.98
N ASP A 122 -4.49 49.71 23.14
CA ASP A 122 -4.60 48.93 24.37
C ASP A 122 -5.67 47.82 24.33
N ILE A 123 -5.58 46.92 25.31
CA ILE A 123 -6.43 45.72 25.44
C ILE A 123 -7.92 46.08 25.50
N ILE A 124 -8.27 47.18 26.17
CA ILE A 124 -9.67 47.63 26.34
C ILE A 124 -10.26 48.09 25.00
N ALA A 125 -9.47 48.78 24.17
CA ALA A 125 -9.89 49.15 22.83
C ALA A 125 -9.87 47.97 21.84
N GLN A 126 -8.91 47.03 21.93
CA GLN A 126 -8.85 45.85 21.06
C GLN A 126 -10.17 45.05 21.11
N HIS A 127 -10.72 44.79 22.30
CA HIS A 127 -12.02 44.15 22.48
C HIS A 127 -13.17 44.91 21.78
N GLN A 128 -13.19 46.25 21.89
CA GLN A 128 -14.19 47.10 21.25
C GLN A 128 -14.07 47.07 19.72
N VAL A 129 -12.84 47.11 19.21
CA VAL A 129 -12.51 47.04 17.78
C VAL A 129 -12.94 45.70 17.17
N LEU A 130 -12.66 44.58 17.83
CA LEU A 130 -13.15 43.26 17.40
C LEU A 130 -14.69 43.23 17.39
N THR A 131 -15.32 43.74 18.45
CA THR A 131 -16.79 43.79 18.57
C THR A 131 -17.44 44.66 17.48
N CYS A 132 -16.87 45.82 17.17
CA CYS A 132 -17.41 46.72 16.14
C CYS A 132 -17.12 46.25 14.72
N MET A 133 -16.18 45.33 14.51
CA MET A 133 -15.85 44.76 13.19
C MET A 133 -16.84 43.65 12.76
N ALA A 134 -17.44 42.92 13.70
CA ALA A 134 -18.34 41.80 13.39
C ALA A 134 -19.49 42.11 12.39
N PRO A 135 -20.19 43.26 12.44
CA PRO A 135 -21.25 43.59 11.47
C PRO A 135 -20.74 43.78 10.03
N TRP A 136 -19.49 44.20 9.85
CA TRP A 136 -18.88 44.35 8.52
C TRP A 136 -18.45 43.00 7.95
N ILE A 137 -18.04 42.06 8.82
CA ILE A 137 -17.74 40.68 8.42
C ILE A 137 -18.98 39.98 7.83
N GLU A 138 -20.18 40.31 8.31
CA GLU A 138 -21.45 39.78 7.79
C GLU A 138 -21.62 40.06 6.28
N ASN A 139 -20.99 41.09 5.71
CA ASN A 139 -21.04 41.39 4.28
C ASN A 139 -20.02 40.61 3.43
N LEU A 140 -19.00 39.99 4.05
CA LEU A 140 -17.93 39.30 3.32
C LEU A 140 -18.44 38.03 2.62
N ASN A 141 -17.93 37.81 1.40
CA ASN A 141 -18.27 36.66 0.56
C ASN A 141 -16.97 36.19 -0.13
N PHE A 142 -16.18 35.33 0.51
CA PHE A 142 -14.82 35.01 0.04
C PHE A 142 -14.79 34.44 -1.39
N TRP A 143 -15.82 33.70 -1.78
CA TRP A 143 -16.03 33.16 -3.13
C TRP A 143 -16.35 34.22 -4.22
N LYS A 144 -16.70 35.46 -3.85
CA LYS A 144 -16.94 36.58 -4.78
C LYS A 144 -15.77 37.57 -4.85
N LEU A 145 -14.80 37.48 -3.95
CA LEU A 145 -13.69 38.42 -3.90
C LEU A 145 -12.78 38.23 -5.12
N LYS A 146 -12.19 39.31 -5.62
CA LYS A 146 -11.16 39.25 -6.65
C LYS A 146 -9.98 38.40 -6.15
N GLU A 147 -9.35 37.65 -7.04
CA GLU A 147 -8.16 36.85 -6.73
C GLU A 147 -7.10 37.71 -6.00
N GLY A 148 -6.54 37.17 -4.93
CA GLY A 148 -5.61 37.86 -4.01
C GLY A 148 -6.27 38.70 -2.89
N TRP A 149 -7.51 39.18 -3.03
CA TRP A 149 -8.20 39.92 -1.94
C TRP A 149 -8.73 39.00 -0.85
N SER A 150 -9.30 37.86 -1.24
CA SER A 150 -9.69 36.78 -0.30
C SER A 150 -8.50 36.36 0.54
N GLU A 151 -7.38 36.05 -0.10
CA GLU A 151 -6.14 35.60 0.52
C GLU A 151 -5.56 36.63 1.52
N ARG A 152 -5.51 37.93 1.18
CA ARG A 152 -5.03 38.99 2.10
C ARG A 152 -5.89 39.12 3.35
N LEU A 153 -7.22 39.09 3.17
CA LEU A 153 -8.15 39.23 4.28
C LEU A 153 -8.13 37.98 5.18
N LEU A 154 -7.98 36.79 4.61
CA LEU A 154 -7.78 35.55 5.35
C LEU A 154 -6.43 35.53 6.09
N LYS A 155 -5.34 36.01 5.49
CA LYS A 155 -4.04 36.20 6.16
C LYS A 155 -4.15 37.18 7.34
N SER A 156 -4.93 38.25 7.20
CA SER A 156 -5.19 39.20 8.28
C SER A 156 -6.02 38.57 9.41
N LEU A 157 -7.13 37.89 9.10
CA LEU A 157 -7.96 37.17 10.08
C LEU A 157 -7.19 36.06 10.81
N TYR A 158 -6.33 35.33 10.10
CA TYR A 158 -5.44 34.32 10.67
C TYR A 158 -4.44 34.93 11.65
N TYR A 159 -3.77 36.03 11.28
CA TYR A 159 -2.85 36.75 12.17
C TYR A 159 -3.57 37.26 13.43
N VAL A 160 -4.77 37.82 13.29
CA VAL A 160 -5.59 38.29 14.42
C VAL A 160 -5.98 37.14 15.34
N THR A 161 -6.36 35.98 14.77
CA THR A 161 -6.68 34.76 15.53
C THR A 161 -5.45 34.24 16.28
N TRP A 162 -4.27 34.25 15.64
CA TRP A 162 -2.99 33.86 16.24
C TRP A 162 -2.56 34.77 17.39
N ARG A 163 -2.70 36.09 17.24
CA ARG A 163 -2.28 37.08 18.24
C ARG A 163 -3.23 37.18 19.42
N HIS A 164 -4.53 37.19 19.16
CA HIS A 164 -5.56 37.59 20.12
C HIS A 164 -6.52 36.47 20.51
N GLY A 165 -6.50 35.31 19.84
CA GLY A 165 -7.46 34.23 20.10
C GLY A 165 -7.44 33.67 21.53
N ASP A 166 -6.31 33.78 22.24
CA ASP A 166 -6.22 33.38 23.66
C ASP A 166 -6.68 34.49 24.63
N GLN A 167 -6.73 35.74 24.17
CA GLN A 167 -7.11 36.91 24.96
C GLN A 167 -8.60 37.24 24.82
N PHE A 168 -9.14 37.03 23.62
CA PHE A 168 -10.51 37.37 23.20
C PHE A 168 -11.17 36.18 22.48
N PRO A 169 -11.32 35.01 23.13
CA PRO A 169 -11.82 33.80 22.48
C PRO A 169 -13.25 33.96 21.97
N ASP A 170 -14.14 34.58 22.75
CA ASP A 170 -15.55 34.75 22.43
C ASP A 170 -15.75 35.70 21.23
N GLU A 171 -14.96 36.77 21.17
CA GLU A 171 -14.98 37.74 20.07
C GLU A 171 -14.46 37.10 18.78
N ILE A 172 -13.34 36.37 18.84
CA ILE A 172 -12.75 35.70 17.69
C ILE A 172 -13.66 34.55 17.19
N GLU A 173 -14.26 33.77 18.09
CA GLU A 173 -15.29 32.78 17.74
C GLU A 173 -16.49 33.45 17.06
N LYS A 174 -16.95 34.61 17.54
CA LYS A 174 -18.04 35.38 16.93
C LYS A 174 -17.69 35.89 15.51
N LEU A 175 -16.46 36.33 15.26
CA LEU A 175 -16.02 36.73 13.92
C LEU A 175 -16.06 35.54 12.95
N TRP A 176 -15.46 34.40 13.32
CA TRP A 176 -15.46 33.19 12.48
C TRP A 176 -16.86 32.60 12.32
N SER A 177 -17.70 32.65 13.35
CA SER A 177 -19.11 32.25 13.27
C SER A 177 -19.91 33.12 12.30
N THR A 178 -19.62 34.42 12.25
CA THR A 178 -20.24 35.35 11.30
C THR A 178 -19.80 35.05 9.87
N ILE A 179 -18.53 34.67 9.65
CA ILE A 179 -18.05 34.16 8.35
C ILE A 179 -18.77 32.86 7.96
N ALA A 180 -18.88 31.92 8.91
CA ALA A 180 -19.46 30.60 8.73
C ALA A 180 -20.97 30.62 8.44
N SER A 181 -21.69 31.63 8.95
CA SER A 181 -23.13 31.85 8.69
C SER A 181 -23.50 31.87 7.20
N LYS A 182 -22.51 32.13 6.32
CA LYS A 182 -22.60 31.93 4.88
C LYS A 182 -21.84 30.67 4.47
N ASN A 183 -22.55 29.58 4.25
CA ASN A 183 -21.99 28.26 3.96
C ASN A 183 -21.00 28.22 2.76
N ARG A 184 -21.08 29.19 1.82
CA ARG A 184 -20.13 29.32 0.69
C ARG A 184 -18.77 29.91 1.06
N ASN A 185 -18.60 30.43 2.28
CA ASN A 185 -17.32 30.90 2.79
C ASN A 185 -16.48 29.78 3.42
N ILE A 186 -17.09 28.64 3.77
CA ILE A 186 -16.42 27.53 4.47
C ILE A 186 -15.26 26.97 3.65
N SER A 187 -15.52 26.50 2.42
CA SER A 187 -14.49 25.91 1.55
C SER A 187 -13.29 26.84 1.31
N PRO A 188 -13.45 28.11 0.88
CA PRO A 188 -12.31 29.03 0.74
C PRO A 188 -11.48 29.26 2.01
N VAL A 189 -12.09 29.20 3.21
CA VAL A 189 -11.35 29.33 4.47
C VAL A 189 -10.55 28.06 4.76
N LEU A 190 -11.15 26.87 4.57
CA LEU A 190 -10.49 25.59 4.79
C LEU A 190 -9.36 25.37 3.77
N ASP A 191 -9.58 25.67 2.49
CA ASP A 191 -8.55 25.58 1.43
C ASP A 191 -7.38 26.54 1.70
N PHE A 192 -7.66 27.74 2.21
CA PHE A 192 -6.63 28.66 2.70
C PHE A 192 -5.86 28.09 3.88
N LEU A 193 -6.53 27.52 4.88
CA LEU A 193 -5.84 26.91 6.03
C LEU A 193 -4.95 25.75 5.60
N ILE A 194 -5.42 24.87 4.72
CA ILE A 194 -4.64 23.72 4.23
C ILE A 194 -3.42 24.22 3.43
N THR A 195 -3.61 25.10 2.45
CA THR A 195 -2.50 25.70 1.68
C THR A 195 -1.48 26.40 2.59
N LYS A 196 -1.95 27.18 3.57
CA LYS A 196 -1.10 27.87 4.55
C LYS A 196 -0.27 26.89 5.38
N GLY A 197 -0.85 25.73 5.71
CA GLY A 197 -0.17 24.67 6.46
C GLY A 197 0.97 24.03 5.67
N ILE A 198 0.75 23.75 4.37
CA ILE A 198 1.79 23.21 3.48
C ILE A 198 2.92 24.23 3.30
N GLU A 199 2.59 25.50 3.02
CA GLU A 199 3.58 26.59 2.97
C GLU A 199 4.44 26.67 4.25
N ASP A 200 3.82 26.48 5.42
CA ASP A 200 4.49 26.51 6.72
C ASP A 200 5.20 25.19 7.07
N CYS A 201 4.93 24.08 6.38
CA CYS A 201 5.78 22.88 6.38
C CYS A 201 7.07 23.16 5.61
N ASP A 202 6.93 23.49 4.32
CA ASP A 202 8.03 23.59 3.35
C ASP A 202 9.05 24.69 3.71
N SER A 203 8.57 25.79 4.31
CA SER A 203 9.41 26.94 4.66
C SER A 203 10.35 26.68 5.85
N ASN A 204 10.11 25.64 6.64
CA ASN A 204 10.68 25.50 8.00
C ASN A 204 11.76 24.42 8.13
N ALA A 205 12.64 24.30 7.13
CA ALA A 205 13.79 23.38 7.12
C ALA A 205 14.94 23.74 8.11
N SER A 206 14.65 24.35 9.27
CA SER A 206 15.65 24.66 10.30
C SER A 206 15.15 24.38 11.73
N THR A 207 16.06 23.86 12.55
CA THR A 207 15.77 23.26 13.87
C THR A 207 15.29 24.24 14.95
N GLU A 208 15.27 25.54 14.68
CA GLU A 208 14.77 26.56 15.62
C GLU A 208 13.24 26.77 15.54
N ILE A 209 12.52 26.11 14.60
CA ILE A 209 11.14 26.49 14.19
C ILE A 209 10.04 25.45 14.54
N SER A 210 10.29 24.54 15.49
CA SER A 210 9.21 23.68 16.06
C SER A 210 8.03 24.51 16.62
N GLY A 211 8.31 25.72 17.12
CA GLY A 211 7.29 26.62 17.68
C GLY A 211 6.31 27.21 16.66
N ALA A 212 6.74 27.56 15.44
CA ALA A 212 5.84 28.17 14.46
C ALA A 212 4.84 27.14 13.92
N PHE A 213 5.31 25.90 13.71
CA PHE A 213 4.48 24.78 13.28
C PHE A 213 3.40 24.44 14.31
N ALA A 214 3.77 24.40 15.59
CA ALA A 214 2.81 24.25 16.69
C ALA A 214 1.79 25.42 16.75
N THR A 215 2.21 26.65 16.44
CA THR A 215 1.25 27.78 16.38
C THR A 215 0.28 27.69 15.21
N TYR A 216 0.72 27.18 14.04
CA TYR A 216 -0.18 26.95 12.91
C TYR A 216 -1.33 26.00 13.30
N PHE A 217 -1.03 24.83 13.85
CA PHE A 217 -2.08 23.87 14.22
C PHE A 217 -3.00 24.40 15.32
N SER A 218 -2.49 25.14 16.30
CA SER A 218 -3.30 25.79 17.33
C SER A 218 -4.36 26.72 16.72
N VAL A 219 -3.97 27.51 15.72
CA VAL A 219 -4.87 28.46 15.04
C VAL A 219 -5.80 27.74 14.07
N ALA A 220 -5.27 26.88 13.20
CA ALA A 220 -6.05 26.21 12.16
C ALA A 220 -7.14 25.29 12.74
N LYS A 221 -6.84 24.55 13.81
CA LYS A 221 -7.83 23.73 14.53
C LYS A 221 -8.91 24.59 15.17
N ARG A 222 -8.52 25.69 15.84
CA ARG A 222 -9.46 26.63 16.47
C ARG A 222 -10.43 27.24 15.46
N VAL A 223 -9.92 27.71 14.31
CA VAL A 223 -10.78 28.21 13.22
C VAL A 223 -11.71 27.11 12.73
N SER A 224 -11.19 25.91 12.45
CA SER A 224 -11.99 24.80 11.93
C SER A 224 -13.09 24.34 12.88
N LEU A 225 -12.82 24.36 14.20
CA LEU A 225 -13.81 24.10 15.24
C LEU A 225 -14.92 25.17 15.25
N TYR A 226 -14.58 26.46 15.16
CA TYR A 226 -15.58 27.54 15.07
C TYR A 226 -16.43 27.46 13.79
N LEU A 227 -15.86 27.05 12.66
CA LEU A 227 -16.62 26.79 11.44
C LEU A 227 -17.58 25.60 11.62
N ALA A 228 -17.10 24.51 12.23
CA ALA A 228 -17.90 23.31 12.48
C ALA A 228 -19.09 23.58 13.41
N ARG A 229 -18.94 24.40 14.46
CA ARG A 229 -20.05 24.75 15.38
C ARG A 229 -21.23 25.46 14.73
N ILE A 230 -21.02 26.13 13.59
CA ILE A 230 -22.08 26.84 12.84
C ILE A 230 -22.55 26.04 11.62
N CYS A 231 -21.66 25.26 10.99
CA CYS A 231 -21.92 24.52 9.76
C CYS A 231 -21.14 23.18 9.79
N PRO A 232 -21.53 22.22 10.65
CA PRO A 232 -20.74 21.01 10.90
C PRO A 232 -20.63 20.16 9.64
N GLN A 233 -21.75 19.69 9.10
CA GLN A 233 -21.85 19.01 7.81
C GLN A 233 -20.95 19.64 6.74
N ARG A 234 -21.14 20.92 6.38
CA ARG A 234 -20.34 21.60 5.33
C ARG A 234 -18.83 21.64 5.60
N THR A 235 -18.43 21.69 6.87
CA THR A 235 -17.01 21.71 7.28
C THR A 235 -16.43 20.31 7.19
N ILE A 236 -17.18 19.30 7.65
CA ILE A 236 -16.82 17.88 7.60
C ILE A 236 -16.79 17.39 6.14
N ASP A 237 -17.82 17.64 5.34
CA ASP A 237 -17.91 17.29 3.91
C ASP A 237 -16.64 17.74 3.15
N HIS A 238 -16.19 18.98 3.40
CA HIS A 238 -15.04 19.57 2.71
C HIS A 238 -13.71 18.95 3.18
N LEU A 239 -13.53 18.77 4.49
CA LEU A 239 -12.32 18.14 5.03
C LEU A 239 -12.25 16.65 4.66
N VAL A 240 -13.37 15.94 4.65
CA VAL A 240 -13.45 14.53 4.24
C VAL A 240 -13.27 14.40 2.72
N PHE A 241 -13.74 15.36 1.92
CA PHE A 241 -13.42 15.43 0.50
C PHE A 241 -11.90 15.56 0.27
N GLN A 242 -11.23 16.49 0.98
CA GLN A 242 -9.77 16.65 0.91
C GLN A 242 -9.05 15.37 1.38
N LEU A 243 -9.53 14.74 2.46
CA LEU A 243 -9.01 13.46 2.97
C LEU A 243 -9.13 12.34 1.92
N SER A 244 -10.24 12.27 1.18
CA SER A 244 -10.44 11.27 0.12
C SER A 244 -9.47 11.41 -1.05
N GLN A 245 -8.89 12.60 -1.27
CA GLN A 245 -7.92 12.83 -2.35
C GLN A 245 -6.58 12.12 -2.10
N ARG A 246 -6.27 11.71 -0.85
CA ARG A 246 -5.07 10.90 -0.52
C ARG A 246 -4.96 9.61 -1.34
N LEU A 247 -6.09 9.06 -1.78
CA LEU A 247 -6.16 7.96 -2.74
C LEU A 247 -5.32 8.24 -4.01
N LEU A 248 -5.31 9.49 -4.46
CA LEU A 248 -4.72 9.96 -5.71
C LEU A 248 -3.45 10.82 -5.49
N GLU A 249 -3.02 11.02 -4.24
CA GLU A 249 -1.77 11.72 -3.92
C GLU A 249 -0.59 10.79 -4.25
N ASP A 250 0.33 11.23 -5.12
CA ASP A 250 1.57 10.49 -5.38
C ASP A 250 2.50 10.57 -4.16
N SER A 251 2.70 9.44 -3.47
CA SER A 251 3.60 9.36 -2.32
C SER A 251 5.05 9.56 -2.77
N ILE A 252 5.64 10.72 -2.44
CA ILE A 252 7.06 11.01 -2.61
C ILE A 252 7.86 10.21 -1.57
N GLU A 253 8.04 8.90 -1.80
CA GLU A 253 8.93 8.10 -0.97
C GLU A 253 10.38 8.63 -1.11
N PRO A 254 11.07 8.97 0.00
CA PRO A 254 12.45 9.40 -0.07
C PRO A 254 13.33 8.21 -0.45
N VAL A 255 13.75 8.16 -1.72
CA VAL A 255 14.64 7.13 -2.25
C VAL A 255 15.89 7.02 -1.38
N GLY A 256 16.01 5.90 -0.65
CA GLY A 256 17.18 5.60 0.16
C GLY A 256 18.45 5.67 -0.69
N LEU A 257 19.43 6.45 -0.26
CA LEU A 257 20.72 6.64 -0.94
C LEU A 257 21.53 5.32 -0.96
N GLY A 258 21.24 4.50 -1.97
CA GLY A 258 21.71 3.11 -2.04
C GLY A 258 21.70 2.47 -3.42
N ALA A 259 21.66 3.26 -4.51
CA ALA A 259 21.83 2.77 -5.88
C ALA A 259 22.67 3.74 -6.73
N SER A 260 23.51 3.20 -7.61
CA SER A 260 24.44 3.97 -8.43
C SER A 260 23.74 4.84 -9.48
N LYS A 261 24.26 6.06 -9.71
CA LYS A 261 23.86 6.93 -10.83
C LYS A 261 23.87 6.17 -12.16
N GLY A 262 22.69 5.97 -12.75
CA GLY A 262 22.57 5.30 -14.04
C GLY A 262 21.15 4.93 -14.46
N ASP A 263 20.17 5.83 -14.28
CA ASP A 263 19.01 6.03 -15.17
C ASP A 263 18.01 7.02 -14.54
N LEU A 264 18.11 8.29 -14.94
CA LEU A 264 17.10 9.32 -14.66
C LEU A 264 16.13 9.38 -15.84
N GLY A 265 15.22 8.40 -15.91
CA GLY A 265 14.32 8.22 -17.06
C GLY A 265 13.01 7.48 -16.80
N ALA A 266 12.68 7.17 -15.55
CA ALA A 266 11.44 6.45 -15.20
C ALA A 266 10.76 7.08 -13.98
N ASN A 267 9.84 8.01 -14.22
CA ASN A 267 8.79 8.30 -13.25
C ASN A 267 7.86 7.07 -13.23
N PHE A 268 8.03 6.19 -12.24
CA PHE A 268 7.16 5.04 -12.03
C PHE A 268 5.81 5.48 -11.46
N VAL A 269 4.94 6.01 -12.34
CA VAL A 269 3.50 6.00 -12.07
C VAL A 269 3.08 4.53 -12.01
N LEU A 270 2.52 4.12 -10.87
CA LEU A 270 2.07 2.75 -10.66
C LEU A 270 0.82 2.48 -11.51
N GLU A 271 1.03 1.89 -12.68
CA GLU A 271 0.08 1.65 -13.79
C GLU A 271 -1.12 0.72 -13.44
N PHE A 272 -1.39 0.51 -12.14
CA PHE A 272 -2.38 -0.40 -11.60
C PHE A 272 -3.62 0.31 -11.08
N SER A 273 -3.54 1.60 -10.73
CA SER A 273 -4.69 2.40 -10.31
C SER A 273 -5.57 2.80 -11.50
N GLN A 274 -6.88 2.94 -11.27
CA GLN A 274 -7.80 3.58 -12.23
C GLN A 274 -8.41 4.83 -11.59
N GLY A 275 -7.78 5.98 -11.80
CA GLY A 275 -8.47 7.25 -11.65
C GLY A 275 -9.48 7.45 -12.80
N PRO A 276 -10.65 8.06 -12.56
CA PRO A 276 -11.56 8.43 -13.64
C PRO A 276 -10.89 9.44 -14.58
N ALA A 277 -10.98 9.22 -15.89
CA ALA A 277 -10.29 10.01 -16.92
C ALA A 277 -10.89 11.42 -17.16
N VAL A 278 -11.38 12.09 -16.11
CA VAL A 278 -12.07 13.39 -16.18
C VAL A 278 -11.62 14.31 -15.04
N ALA A 279 -10.36 14.77 -15.08
CA ALA A 279 -9.92 15.98 -14.35
C ALA A 279 -8.56 16.57 -14.81
N GLN A 280 -7.89 16.07 -15.86
CA GLN A 280 -6.69 16.74 -16.41
C GLN A 280 -7.06 17.76 -17.50
N MET A 281 -7.78 18.81 -17.11
CA MET A 281 -8.01 19.96 -17.98
C MET A 281 -8.06 21.29 -17.21
N ALA A 282 -6.94 21.60 -16.54
CA ALA A 282 -6.66 22.90 -15.96
C ALA A 282 -5.34 23.45 -16.54
N SER A 283 -5.47 24.32 -17.56
CA SER A 283 -4.50 25.33 -17.99
C SER A 283 -3.00 24.98 -17.99
N VAL A 284 -2.54 24.22 -18.99
CA VAL A 284 -1.20 24.44 -19.57
C VAL A 284 -1.37 25.40 -20.75
N MET A 285 -1.29 26.71 -20.49
CA MET A 285 -1.05 27.71 -21.55
C MET A 285 0.46 27.95 -21.64
N ASP A 286 1.08 27.16 -22.51
CA ASP A 286 2.48 27.26 -22.89
C ASP A 286 2.75 28.58 -23.65
N ASN A 287 3.79 29.33 -23.25
CA ASN A 287 4.29 30.50 -23.97
C ASN A 287 5.59 31.10 -23.36
N GLN A 288 6.74 30.43 -23.49
CA GLN A 288 8.04 31.12 -23.69
C GLN A 288 9.05 30.19 -24.40
N PRO A 289 9.71 30.63 -25.48
CA PRO A 289 10.73 29.83 -26.16
C PRO A 289 12.11 29.93 -25.50
N HIS A 290 12.71 28.75 -25.39
CA HIS A 290 14.12 28.38 -25.22
C HIS A 290 15.21 29.48 -25.41
N MET A 291 16.22 29.50 -24.53
CA MET A 291 17.61 29.11 -24.86
C MET A 291 18.54 29.11 -23.63
N SER A 292 19.60 28.28 -23.69
CA SER A 292 20.51 27.92 -22.59
C SER A 292 21.59 28.98 -22.25
N PRO A 293 22.31 28.88 -21.10
CA PRO A 293 23.14 29.97 -20.56
C PRO A 293 24.60 29.96 -21.06
N LEU A 294 25.32 31.09 -20.93
CA LEU A 294 26.77 31.19 -20.57
C LEU A 294 27.33 32.65 -20.58
N LEU A 295 28.26 32.93 -19.64
CA LEU A 295 29.37 33.92 -19.65
C LEU A 295 29.16 35.46 -19.52
N VAL A 296 29.43 35.97 -18.30
CA VAL A 296 30.57 36.85 -17.89
C VAL A 296 30.90 38.19 -18.61
N ARG A 297 31.02 39.26 -17.78
CA ARG A 297 31.71 40.58 -17.93
C ARG A 297 31.08 41.69 -18.82
N GLY A 298 31.03 42.92 -18.27
CA GLY A 298 31.34 44.13 -19.08
C GLY A 298 30.54 45.43 -18.88
N SER A 299 30.66 46.10 -17.72
CA SER A 299 30.80 47.56 -17.51
C SER A 299 30.11 48.64 -18.41
N LEU A 300 29.64 49.70 -17.71
CA LEU A 300 29.54 51.14 -18.07
C LEU A 300 28.22 51.76 -18.62
N GLU A 301 27.95 52.95 -18.03
CA GLU A 301 27.05 54.06 -18.38
C GLU A 301 25.51 53.92 -18.22
N GLY A 302 24.92 54.90 -17.52
CA GLY A 302 23.48 55.21 -17.46
C GLY A 302 23.22 56.62 -18.02
N PRO A 303 22.22 57.42 -17.57
CA PRO A 303 21.14 57.13 -16.60
C PRO A 303 19.72 57.43 -17.17
N LEU A 304 18.65 57.13 -16.40
CA LEU A 304 17.56 58.08 -16.05
C LEU A 304 16.40 57.41 -15.25
N ARG A 305 15.77 58.25 -14.42
CA ARG A 305 14.68 58.00 -13.44
C ARG A 305 13.54 57.04 -13.85
N ASN A 306 13.08 56.21 -12.90
CA ASN A 306 11.84 56.50 -12.16
C ASN A 306 11.69 55.64 -10.88
N VAL A 307 10.80 56.08 -9.97
CA VAL A 307 10.69 55.58 -8.58
C VAL A 307 9.46 54.68 -8.41
N SER A 308 9.64 53.49 -7.86
CA SER A 308 8.62 52.73 -7.11
C SER A 308 9.34 51.69 -6.25
N GLY A 309 9.25 51.83 -4.92
CA GLY A 309 9.98 51.00 -3.98
C GLY A 309 9.20 49.74 -3.59
N SER A 310 9.78 48.57 -3.85
CA SER A 310 9.40 47.33 -3.17
C SER A 310 10.05 47.29 -1.79
N LEU A 311 9.29 46.94 -0.75
CA LEU A 311 9.78 46.78 0.62
C LEU A 311 9.69 45.30 1.03
N SER A 312 10.84 44.63 1.03
CA SER A 312 10.99 43.31 1.65
C SER A 312 11.45 43.46 3.10
N TRP A 313 10.74 42.81 4.02
CA TRP A 313 11.15 42.79 5.43
C TRP A 313 12.33 41.84 5.62
N ARG A 314 13.41 42.34 6.25
CA ARG A 314 14.46 41.50 6.86
C ARG A 314 14.62 41.88 8.33
N THR A 315 14.60 40.86 9.18
CA THR A 315 14.80 40.94 10.62
C THR A 315 16.22 41.45 10.94
N ALA A 316 16.32 42.47 11.79
CA ALA A 316 17.61 42.99 12.25
C ALA A 316 17.94 42.47 13.65
N GLY A 317 18.94 41.59 13.75
CA GLY A 317 19.63 41.32 15.00
C GLY A 317 20.79 42.29 15.20
N MET A 318 21.11 42.67 16.45
CA MET A 318 22.26 43.54 16.74
C MET A 318 22.89 43.23 18.10
N THR A 319 24.21 43.10 18.13
CA THR A 319 25.02 42.79 19.32
C THR A 319 26.21 43.75 19.45
N GLY A 320 26.48 44.26 20.66
CA GLY A 320 27.87 44.51 21.09
C GLY A 320 28.25 45.79 21.87
N ARG A 321 28.53 45.61 23.17
CA ARG A 321 29.56 46.31 24.02
C ARG A 321 29.34 47.79 24.44
N SER A 322 29.86 48.30 25.58
CA SER A 322 30.30 47.76 26.91
C SER A 322 30.73 48.92 27.86
N VAL A 323 30.92 48.64 29.17
CA VAL A 323 31.59 49.48 30.23
C VAL A 323 30.69 50.60 30.84
N SER A 324 30.57 50.86 32.16
CA SER A 324 31.28 50.47 33.42
C SER A 324 30.36 50.47 34.68
N GLY A 325 30.75 49.77 35.76
CA GLY A 325 30.16 49.89 37.14
C GLY A 325 30.88 50.94 38.01
N PRO A 326 30.87 50.90 39.37
CA PRO A 326 30.47 49.77 40.27
C PRO A 326 29.75 50.15 41.61
N LEU A 327 29.63 49.15 42.51
CA LEU A 327 29.48 49.18 43.99
C LEU A 327 28.10 48.95 44.65
N SER A 328 28.15 48.12 45.70
CA SER A 328 27.13 47.76 46.71
C SER A 328 27.78 47.94 48.10
N PRO A 329 27.03 48.21 49.18
CA PRO A 329 26.73 47.11 50.10
C PRO A 329 25.35 47.14 50.82
N MET A 330 24.84 45.91 51.02
CA MET A 330 23.95 45.36 52.07
C MET A 330 24.33 45.75 53.54
N PRO A 331 23.65 45.32 54.66
CA PRO A 331 22.43 44.49 54.91
C PRO A 331 21.53 45.12 56.06
N PRO A 332 20.93 44.47 57.11
CA PRO A 332 20.62 43.04 57.42
C PRO A 332 19.29 42.68 58.21
N GLU A 333 19.12 41.35 58.38
CA GLU A 333 18.48 40.57 59.49
C GLU A 333 17.02 40.04 59.47
N LEU A 334 16.93 38.77 59.91
CA LEU A 334 15.75 37.96 60.26
C LEU A 334 15.66 37.80 61.80
N ASN A 335 14.52 37.33 62.32
CA ASN A 335 14.39 36.30 63.41
C ASN A 335 12.87 36.06 63.69
N ILE A 336 12.29 34.86 63.58
CA ILE A 336 12.32 33.66 64.47
C ILE A 336 11.42 33.79 65.74
N VAL A 337 10.17 33.24 65.68
CA VAL A 337 9.57 32.15 66.53
C VAL A 337 9.53 32.33 68.10
N PRO A 338 8.51 31.87 68.89
CA PRO A 338 7.07 31.54 68.64
C PRO A 338 6.06 31.69 69.84
N VAL A 339 4.86 31.08 69.72
CA VAL A 339 4.01 30.41 70.77
C VAL A 339 3.08 31.19 71.75
N SER A 340 1.80 30.77 71.71
CA SER A 340 0.76 30.67 72.78
C SER A 340 -0.20 31.83 73.16
N THR A 341 -1.49 31.53 72.90
CA THR A 341 -2.69 31.69 73.78
C THR A 341 -3.18 33.08 74.24
N GLY A 342 -4.41 33.43 73.83
CA GLY A 342 -5.21 34.50 74.46
C GLY A 342 -6.60 34.72 73.81
N ARG A 343 -7.64 34.16 74.43
CA ARG A 343 -9.11 34.36 74.23
C ARG A 343 -9.54 35.78 73.80
N SER A 344 -10.72 36.09 73.23
CA SER A 344 -11.92 35.40 72.68
C SER A 344 -13.10 36.41 72.77
N GLY A 345 -14.12 36.30 71.92
CA GLY A 345 -15.36 37.10 71.93
C GLY A 345 -15.41 38.10 70.76
N GLN A 346 -16.39 38.10 69.85
CA GLN A 346 -17.75 37.51 69.82
C GLN A 346 -18.11 37.07 68.37
N LEU A 347 -19.18 36.34 68.01
CA LEU A 347 -20.32 35.78 68.79
C LEU A 347 -20.76 34.39 68.21
N LEU A 348 -22.05 34.19 67.92
CA LEU A 348 -22.78 32.99 67.43
C LEU A 348 -24.03 33.47 66.61
N PRO A 349 -24.95 32.62 66.06
CA PRO A 349 -25.03 31.15 65.89
C PRO A 349 -25.20 30.70 64.39
N SER A 350 -24.88 29.46 63.92
CA SER A 350 -25.56 28.14 64.07
C SER A 350 -26.92 28.01 63.29
N LEU A 351 -27.33 26.95 62.57
CA LEU A 351 -26.91 25.53 62.39
C LEU A 351 -27.24 24.97 60.96
N VAL A 352 -26.39 24.05 60.46
CA VAL A 352 -26.63 22.71 59.82
C VAL A 352 -28.03 22.44 59.18
N ASN A 353 -28.22 21.91 57.95
CA ASN A 353 -27.57 20.74 57.31
C ASN A 353 -27.81 20.59 55.77
N MET A 354 -27.12 19.62 55.15
CA MET A 354 -27.34 18.93 53.85
C MET A 354 -26.75 19.50 52.52
N SER A 355 -25.52 19.06 52.25
CA SER A 355 -25.12 18.24 51.07
C SER A 355 -25.41 18.67 49.62
N GLY A 356 -24.33 19.04 48.88
CA GLY A 356 -24.12 18.67 47.47
C GLY A 356 -23.90 19.81 46.46
N PRO A 357 -22.71 19.91 45.83
CA PRO A 357 -22.55 20.68 44.60
C PRO A 357 -21.77 19.97 43.47
N LEU A 358 -22.45 19.81 42.34
CA LEU A 358 -22.03 20.18 40.97
C LEU A 358 -20.54 20.14 40.61
N MET A 359 -20.20 19.23 39.67
CA MET A 359 -18.92 19.22 38.94
C MET A 359 -18.77 20.46 38.06
N GLY A 360 -17.77 21.31 38.37
CA GLY A 360 -17.39 22.44 37.54
C GLY A 360 -16.20 22.10 36.63
N VAL A 361 -16.39 22.27 35.32
CA VAL A 361 -15.34 22.13 34.30
C VAL A 361 -14.21 23.14 34.57
N ARG A 362 -12.95 22.68 34.51
CA ARG A 362 -11.77 23.55 34.43
C ARG A 362 -10.91 23.12 33.25
N SER A 363 -10.84 24.00 32.27
CA SER A 363 -9.84 23.97 31.20
C SER A 363 -8.45 24.24 31.79
N SER A 364 -7.46 23.44 31.39
CA SER A 364 -6.06 23.63 31.80
C SER A 364 -5.13 23.55 30.59
N THR A 365 -4.77 24.72 30.04
CA THR A 365 -3.77 24.87 29.00
C THR A 365 -2.36 24.70 29.60
N GLY A 366 -1.76 23.52 29.39
CA GLY A 366 -0.42 23.20 29.89
C GLY A 366 0.69 23.81 29.03
N SER A 367 1.36 24.85 29.54
CA SER A 367 2.52 25.45 28.87
C SER A 367 3.74 24.53 28.91
N ILE A 368 4.17 24.03 27.75
CA ILE A 368 5.42 23.27 27.61
C ILE A 368 6.58 24.24 27.43
N ARG A 369 7.34 24.48 28.50
CA ARG A 369 8.71 25.02 28.41
C ARG A 369 9.72 23.89 28.59
N SER A 370 10.52 23.66 27.55
CA SER A 370 11.70 22.80 27.63
C SER A 370 12.60 23.22 28.81
N ARG A 371 13.03 22.22 29.59
CA ARG A 371 14.13 22.34 30.55
C ARG A 371 15.07 21.16 30.36
N HIS A 372 16.21 21.42 29.73
CA HIS A 372 17.39 20.61 29.97
C HIS A 372 17.72 20.61 31.46
N VAL A 373 17.92 19.43 32.04
CA VAL A 373 18.63 19.27 33.31
C VAL A 373 19.77 18.29 33.05
N SER A 374 20.97 18.70 33.44
CA SER A 374 22.20 17.94 33.31
C SER A 374 22.86 17.82 34.68
N ARG A 375 23.70 16.79 34.80
CA ARG A 375 24.73 16.52 35.81
C ARG A 375 24.41 15.65 37.04
N ASP A 376 25.24 14.61 37.10
CA ASP A 376 26.04 14.14 38.24
C ASP A 376 25.41 13.42 39.45
N SER A 377 25.69 12.11 39.48
CA SER A 377 26.62 11.46 40.43
C SER A 377 26.29 11.45 41.94
N GLY A 378 26.10 10.24 42.47
CA GLY A 378 26.12 9.91 43.89
C GLY A 378 26.21 8.39 44.11
N ASP A 379 27.24 7.92 44.80
CA ASP A 379 27.60 6.50 44.97
C ASP A 379 26.59 5.70 45.82
N TYR A 380 26.55 4.35 45.66
CA TYR A 380 27.20 3.43 46.61
C TYR A 380 27.01 1.91 46.29
N LEU A 381 28.11 1.17 46.49
CA LEU A 381 28.22 -0.26 46.89
C LEU A 381 27.80 -1.40 45.92
N VAL A 382 28.80 -1.88 45.18
CA VAL A 382 29.39 -3.25 45.26
C VAL A 382 28.44 -4.45 45.37
N ASP A 383 28.41 -5.30 44.32
CA ASP A 383 28.91 -6.69 44.44
C ASP A 383 29.16 -7.35 43.06
N THR A 384 30.36 -7.89 42.86
CA THR A 384 30.71 -8.93 41.88
C THR A 384 31.69 -9.87 42.58
N PRO A 385 31.68 -11.20 42.29
CA PRO A 385 32.76 -11.67 41.41
C PRO A 385 32.48 -12.96 40.57
N ASN A 386 33.39 -13.17 39.60
CA ASN A 386 33.86 -14.45 39.00
C ASN A 386 33.00 -15.09 37.89
N SER A 387 33.55 -15.77 36.86
CA SER A 387 34.94 -16.07 36.39
C SER A 387 34.82 -16.68 34.96
N GLY A 388 35.81 -16.75 34.05
CA GLY A 388 37.23 -16.35 33.99
C GLY A 388 37.89 -16.95 32.73
N GLU A 389 39.13 -16.53 32.39
CA GLU A 389 40.09 -17.15 31.41
C GLU A 389 39.66 -17.25 29.91
N ASP A 390 40.50 -17.11 28.87
CA ASP A 390 41.89 -16.63 28.71
C ASP A 390 42.17 -16.33 27.21
N GLY A 391 43.30 -15.67 26.83
CA GLY A 391 43.85 -15.84 25.46
C GLY A 391 44.29 -14.64 24.58
N LEU A 392 45.02 -13.65 25.13
CA LEU A 392 46.13 -12.88 24.51
C LEU A 392 46.30 -12.78 22.94
N HIS A 393 46.14 -11.57 22.34
CA HIS A 393 47.25 -10.67 21.91
C HIS A 393 46.91 -9.58 20.84
N ALA A 394 47.01 -8.32 21.28
CA ALA A 394 47.54 -7.10 20.61
C ALA A 394 47.17 -6.71 19.14
N GLY A 395 46.59 -5.49 18.98
CA GLY A 395 46.80 -4.69 17.76
C GLY A 395 45.81 -3.55 17.44
N SER A 396 46.15 -2.31 17.81
CA SER A 396 45.55 -1.04 17.35
C SER A 396 44.20 -0.58 17.96
N VAL A 397 44.09 0.74 18.16
CA VAL A 397 42.98 1.43 18.84
C VAL A 397 42.15 2.20 17.83
N ALA A 398 40.85 1.90 17.78
CA ALA A 398 39.84 2.77 17.18
C ALA A 398 38.56 2.68 18.03
N TYR A 399 38.15 3.79 18.65
CA TYR A 399 36.86 3.86 19.33
C TYR A 399 35.74 3.79 18.28
N GLY A 400 34.84 2.82 18.44
CA GLY A 400 33.70 2.65 17.55
C GLY A 400 32.68 3.77 17.74
N VAL A 401 32.19 4.33 16.63
CA VAL A 401 30.93 5.07 16.60
C VAL A 401 29.81 4.05 16.40
N SER A 402 28.78 4.10 17.23
CA SER A 402 27.61 3.24 17.08
C SER A 402 26.94 3.51 15.75
N ALA A 403 26.72 2.47 14.93
CA ALA A 403 26.01 2.61 13.66
C ALA A 403 24.60 3.19 13.87
N LYS A 404 23.96 2.94 15.02
CA LYS A 404 22.65 3.53 15.38
C LYS A 404 22.73 5.04 15.67
N GLU A 405 23.80 5.51 16.30
CA GLU A 405 23.97 6.95 16.56
C GLU A 405 24.27 7.70 15.26
N LEU A 406 25.07 7.10 14.37
CA LEU A 406 25.30 7.65 13.02
C LEU A 406 24.01 7.67 12.19
N GLN A 407 23.17 6.62 12.29
CA GLN A 407 21.85 6.57 11.64
C GLN A 407 20.96 7.72 12.13
N SER A 408 20.86 7.94 13.46
CA SER A 408 20.06 9.03 14.02
C SER A 408 20.60 10.42 13.69
N ALA A 409 21.93 10.58 13.60
CA ALA A 409 22.56 11.85 13.20
C ALA A 409 22.34 12.18 11.71
N LEU A 410 22.21 11.16 10.86
CA LEU A 410 21.90 11.31 9.43
C LEU A 410 20.39 11.46 9.17
N GLN A 411 19.52 11.01 10.07
CA GLN A 411 18.07 11.24 10.02
C GLN A 411 17.64 12.67 10.37
N GLY A 412 18.55 13.50 10.91
CA GLY A 412 18.27 14.90 11.32
C GLY A 412 17.91 15.89 10.20
N HIS A 413 17.54 15.42 9.01
CA HIS A 413 17.04 16.21 7.87
C HIS A 413 15.82 15.55 7.21
N GLN A 414 14.96 14.86 7.97
CA GLN A 414 13.61 14.54 7.49
C GLN A 414 12.84 15.85 7.27
N GLN A 415 12.53 16.14 6.00
CA GLN A 415 11.61 17.21 5.64
C GLN A 415 10.19 16.71 5.94
N HIS A 416 9.49 17.34 6.87
CA HIS A 416 8.09 17.03 7.18
C HIS A 416 7.18 17.51 6.04
N SER A 417 7.07 16.74 4.96
CA SER A 417 6.18 17.03 3.83
C SER A 417 4.78 16.49 4.10
N LEU A 418 3.94 17.28 4.80
CA LEU A 418 2.53 16.93 5.00
C LEU A 418 1.72 17.19 3.74
N THR A 419 0.79 16.29 3.41
CA THR A 419 -0.13 16.46 2.27
C THR A 419 -1.38 17.28 2.62
N HIS A 420 -2.21 17.58 1.61
CA HIS A 420 -3.52 18.19 1.83
C HIS A 420 -4.39 17.31 2.75
N ALA A 421 -4.36 15.99 2.52
CA ALA A 421 -5.09 15.03 3.31
C ALA A 421 -4.57 14.89 4.75
N ASP A 422 -3.25 14.96 4.97
CA ASP A 422 -2.67 14.96 6.33
C ASP A 422 -3.21 16.14 7.15
N ILE A 423 -3.19 17.36 6.60
CA ILE A 423 -3.70 18.53 7.30
C ILE A 423 -5.21 18.39 7.53
N ALA A 424 -5.97 17.92 6.55
CA ALA A 424 -7.41 17.69 6.71
C ALA A 424 -7.71 16.70 7.86
N LEU A 425 -6.95 15.60 7.98
CA LEU A 425 -7.05 14.66 9.09
C LEU A 425 -6.77 15.32 10.44
N ILE A 426 -5.74 16.17 10.50
CA ILE A 426 -5.34 16.87 11.73
C ILE A 426 -6.42 17.87 12.19
N LEU A 427 -7.13 18.50 11.25
CA LEU A 427 -8.26 19.40 11.56
C LEU A 427 -9.50 18.61 12.00
N LEU A 428 -9.80 17.49 11.33
CA LEU A 428 -10.91 16.60 11.70
C LEU A 428 -10.75 16.01 13.11
N ALA A 429 -9.51 15.74 13.55
CA ALA A 429 -9.22 15.22 14.88
C ALA A 429 -9.79 16.10 16.01
N GLU A 430 -9.81 17.42 15.84
CA GLU A 430 -10.40 18.37 16.83
C GLU A 430 -11.93 18.39 16.77
N ILE A 431 -12.51 18.28 15.56
CA ILE A 431 -13.96 18.41 15.30
C ILE A 431 -14.75 17.16 15.76
N ALA A 432 -14.12 15.98 15.70
CA ALA A 432 -14.73 14.67 15.97
C ALA A 432 -15.30 14.48 17.39
N TYR A 433 -14.85 15.28 18.35
CA TYR A 433 -15.35 15.21 19.72
C TYR A 433 -16.75 15.83 19.89
N GLU A 434 -17.08 16.88 19.13
CA GLU A 434 -18.33 17.63 19.32
C GLU A 434 -19.50 17.13 18.45
N ASN A 435 -19.24 16.52 17.28
CA ASN A 435 -20.24 16.34 16.21
C ASN A 435 -20.47 14.86 15.81
N ASP A 436 -21.02 14.03 16.71
CA ASP A 436 -21.21 12.58 16.49
C ASP A 436 -22.04 12.22 15.26
N GLU A 437 -23.26 12.76 15.14
CA GLU A 437 -24.19 12.39 14.05
C GLU A 437 -23.67 12.75 12.64
N ASP A 438 -23.06 13.93 12.45
CA ASP A 438 -22.52 14.38 11.15
C ASP A 438 -21.42 13.45 10.60
N PHE A 439 -20.71 12.73 11.48
CA PHE A 439 -19.66 11.78 11.07
C PHE A 439 -20.17 10.40 10.65
N ARG A 440 -21.41 10.02 10.98
CA ARG A 440 -21.92 8.64 10.76
C ARG A 440 -21.80 8.15 9.32
N GLN A 441 -22.00 9.01 8.32
CA GLN A 441 -21.92 8.64 6.90
C GLN A 441 -20.49 8.56 6.35
N TYR A 442 -19.50 9.05 7.11
CA TYR A 442 -18.09 9.12 6.71
C TYR A 442 -17.19 8.10 7.41
N LEU A 443 -17.74 7.33 8.36
CA LEU A 443 -16.98 6.33 9.12
C LEU A 443 -16.19 5.32 8.27
N PRO A 444 -16.71 4.78 7.15
CA PRO A 444 -15.95 3.89 6.28
C PRO A 444 -14.62 4.49 5.80
N LEU A 445 -14.68 5.72 5.26
CA LEU A 445 -13.51 6.45 4.76
C LEU A 445 -12.60 6.91 5.91
N LEU A 446 -13.17 7.40 7.02
CA LEU A 446 -12.38 7.87 8.16
C LEU A 446 -11.60 6.73 8.81
N PHE A 447 -12.24 5.61 9.13
CA PHE A 447 -11.53 4.45 9.68
C PHE A 447 -10.55 3.86 8.67
N HIS A 448 -10.88 3.85 7.38
CA HIS A 448 -9.93 3.44 6.37
C HIS A 448 -8.66 4.30 6.39
N VAL A 449 -8.77 5.62 6.25
CA VAL A 449 -7.63 6.54 6.19
C VAL A 449 -6.82 6.54 7.48
N ILE A 450 -7.50 6.56 8.64
CA ILE A 450 -6.85 6.45 9.95
C ILE A 450 -5.98 5.20 10.00
N PHE A 451 -6.53 4.03 9.65
CA PHE A 451 -5.85 2.75 9.80
C PHE A 451 -4.69 2.59 8.81
N VAL A 452 -4.83 3.01 7.54
CA VAL A 452 -3.70 2.98 6.58
C VAL A 452 -2.63 4.06 6.85
N SER A 453 -2.81 4.90 7.87
CA SER A 453 -1.86 5.95 8.28
C SER A 453 -1.23 5.70 9.67
N MET A 454 -1.56 4.61 10.36
CA MET A 454 -1.03 4.30 11.72
C MET A 454 0.43 3.78 11.74
N ASP A 455 1.04 3.65 10.57
CA ASP A 455 2.45 3.36 10.29
C ASP A 455 3.11 4.44 9.42
N SER A 456 2.55 5.66 9.40
CA SER A 456 3.21 6.85 8.83
C SER A 456 4.53 7.14 9.56
N SER A 457 5.53 7.61 8.80
CA SER A 457 6.80 8.13 9.36
C SER A 457 6.64 9.46 10.11
N GLU A 458 5.52 10.15 9.88
CA GLU A 458 5.28 11.48 10.43
C GLU A 458 4.55 11.39 11.77
N ASP A 459 5.30 11.59 12.87
CA ASP A 459 4.80 11.53 14.26
C ASP A 459 3.51 12.34 14.49
N ILE A 460 3.38 13.49 13.82
CA ILE A 460 2.22 14.37 13.93
C ILE A 460 0.96 13.80 13.26
N VAL A 461 1.12 13.08 12.14
CA VAL A 461 0.01 12.40 11.46
C VAL A 461 -0.44 11.23 12.31
N LEU A 462 0.51 10.45 12.83
CA LEU A 462 0.28 9.33 13.74
C LEU A 462 -0.46 9.76 15.02
N GLU A 463 0.00 10.81 15.71
CA GLU A 463 -0.66 11.33 16.90
C GLU A 463 -2.11 11.74 16.61
N HIS A 464 -2.35 12.39 15.47
CA HIS A 464 -3.69 12.84 15.11
C HIS A 464 -4.59 11.75 14.55
N CYS A 465 -4.06 10.68 13.93
CA CYS A 465 -4.81 9.46 13.63
C CYS A 465 -5.30 8.79 14.93
N GLN A 466 -4.41 8.65 15.91
CA GLN A 466 -4.73 8.08 17.22
C GLN A 466 -5.74 8.96 18.00
N HIS A 467 -5.59 10.29 17.94
CA HIS A 467 -6.51 11.22 18.59
C HIS A 467 -7.90 11.23 17.95
N LEU A 468 -7.97 11.27 16.61
CA LEU A 468 -9.22 11.18 15.85
C LEU A 468 -9.96 9.87 16.14
N LEU A 469 -9.25 8.73 16.17
CA LEU A 469 -9.85 7.44 16.51
C LEU A 469 -10.43 7.41 17.93
N VAL A 470 -9.71 7.97 18.91
CA VAL A 470 -10.19 8.08 20.30
C VAL A 470 -11.41 8.99 20.39
N ASN A 471 -11.42 10.12 19.68
CA ASN A 471 -12.53 11.07 19.70
C ASN A 471 -13.78 10.47 19.04
N LEU A 472 -13.65 9.78 17.91
CA LEU A 472 -14.74 9.05 17.25
C LEU A 472 -15.27 7.91 18.14
N LEU A 473 -14.40 7.10 18.75
CA LEU A 473 -14.81 6.06 19.71
C LEU A 473 -15.60 6.63 20.89
N TYR A 474 -15.14 7.76 21.43
CA TYR A 474 -15.79 8.39 22.56
C TYR A 474 -17.13 9.04 22.18
N SER A 475 -17.21 9.76 21.06
CA SER A 475 -18.44 10.43 20.64
C SER A 475 -19.51 9.44 20.17
N LEU A 476 -19.13 8.49 19.31
CA LEU A 476 -20.08 7.55 18.68
C LEU A 476 -20.48 6.37 19.56
N ALA A 477 -19.60 5.88 20.44
CA ALA A 477 -19.89 4.73 21.30
C ALA A 477 -19.88 5.09 22.79
N GLY A 478 -18.81 5.71 23.29
CA GLY A 478 -18.63 6.01 24.72
C GLY A 478 -19.76 6.86 25.32
N ARG A 479 -20.08 8.00 24.69
CA ARG A 479 -21.12 8.95 25.10
C ARG A 479 -22.51 8.31 25.11
N HIS A 480 -22.86 7.57 24.06
CA HIS A 480 -24.14 6.87 23.99
C HIS A 480 -24.25 5.81 25.10
N LEU A 481 -23.21 5.00 25.34
CA LEU A 481 -23.13 4.01 26.43
C LEU A 481 -23.04 4.63 27.84
N GLU A 482 -22.95 5.96 27.97
CA GLU A 482 -23.08 6.70 29.22
C GLU A 482 -24.45 7.31 29.46
N GLN A 483 -25.24 7.52 28.40
CA GLN A 483 -26.56 8.16 28.47
C GLN A 483 -27.73 7.19 28.68
N TYR A 484 -27.58 5.93 28.28
CA TYR A 484 -28.60 4.89 28.49
C TYR A 484 -28.27 4.03 29.71
N GLU A 485 -29.25 3.83 30.61
CA GLU A 485 -29.07 3.00 31.81
C GLU A 485 -28.87 1.52 31.43
N VAL A 486 -27.86 0.89 32.04
CA VAL A 486 -27.14 -0.25 31.47
C VAL A 486 -27.84 -1.60 31.68
N GLU A 487 -28.25 -2.27 30.60
CA GLU A 487 -28.49 -3.72 30.59
C GLU A 487 -27.15 -4.50 30.67
N ASN A 488 -27.19 -5.78 31.04
CA ASN A 488 -25.96 -6.56 31.27
C ASN A 488 -25.02 -6.62 30.04
N ASN A 489 -25.58 -6.68 28.83
CA ASN A 489 -24.78 -6.74 27.59
C ASN A 489 -24.06 -5.41 27.30
N ASP A 490 -24.71 -4.27 27.57
CA ASP A 490 -24.12 -2.94 27.34
C ASP A 490 -22.92 -2.68 28.25
N ARG A 491 -22.84 -3.35 29.41
CA ARG A 491 -21.68 -3.29 30.30
C ARG A 491 -20.42 -3.88 29.65
N GLU A 492 -20.56 -4.99 28.93
CA GLU A 492 -19.44 -5.65 28.25
C GLU A 492 -18.97 -4.80 27.05
N ASN A 493 -19.91 -4.33 26.23
CA ASN A 493 -19.65 -3.42 25.12
C ASN A 493 -18.95 -2.13 25.59
N LYS A 494 -19.42 -1.53 26.69
CA LYS A 494 -18.79 -0.35 27.30
C LYS A 494 -17.38 -0.62 27.81
N GLN A 495 -17.15 -1.78 28.43
CA GLN A 495 -15.83 -2.18 28.88
C GLN A 495 -14.87 -2.41 27.69
N GLN A 496 -15.37 -2.97 26.58
CA GLN A 496 -14.61 -3.13 25.35
C GLN A 496 -14.19 -1.77 24.77
N VAL A 497 -15.14 -0.85 24.56
CA VAL A 497 -14.87 0.53 24.08
C VAL A 497 -13.84 1.24 24.96
N VAL A 498 -14.01 1.21 26.28
CA VAL A 498 -13.07 1.84 27.23
C VAL A 498 -11.69 1.17 27.20
N SER A 499 -11.61 -0.15 27.02
CA SER A 499 -10.33 -0.85 26.91
C SER A 499 -9.60 -0.49 25.61
N LEU A 500 -10.33 -0.32 24.50
CA LEU A 500 -9.80 0.04 23.20
C LEU A 500 -9.29 1.48 23.18
N ILE A 501 -10.05 2.43 23.77
CA ILE A 501 -9.59 3.81 23.99
C ILE A 501 -8.28 3.83 24.78
N LYS A 502 -8.20 3.09 25.90
CA LYS A 502 -6.98 3.00 26.72
C LYS A 502 -5.80 2.39 25.97
N TYR A 503 -6.05 1.38 25.13
CA TYR A 503 -5.02 0.76 24.29
C TYR A 503 -4.43 1.78 23.29
N VAL A 504 -5.28 2.49 22.53
CA VAL A 504 -4.82 3.51 21.58
C VAL A 504 -4.09 4.66 22.31
N GLN A 505 -4.62 5.11 23.45
CA GLN A 505 -3.95 6.12 24.29
C GLN A 505 -2.59 5.67 24.83
N SER A 506 -2.41 4.38 25.15
CA SER A 506 -1.12 3.83 25.61
C SER A 506 -0.04 3.82 24.53
N LYS A 507 -0.45 4.00 23.26
CA LYS A 507 0.41 4.04 22.08
C LYS A 507 0.61 5.44 21.50
N ARG A 508 0.12 6.50 22.18
CA ARG A 508 0.19 7.89 21.70
C ARG A 508 1.61 8.29 21.27
N GLY A 509 1.77 8.69 20.02
CA GLY A 509 3.06 9.10 19.46
C GLY A 509 4.06 7.94 19.26
N SER A 510 3.56 6.71 19.16
CA SER A 510 4.35 5.52 18.77
C SER A 510 3.58 4.71 17.73
N MET A 511 4.30 4.21 16.72
CA MET A 511 3.69 3.43 15.63
C MET A 511 2.91 2.25 16.18
N MET A 512 1.73 1.99 15.61
CA MET A 512 0.89 0.86 16.04
C MET A 512 1.47 -0.48 15.54
N TRP A 513 2.13 -0.44 14.39
CA TRP A 513 2.89 -1.52 13.76
C TRP A 513 3.96 -0.93 12.84
N GLU A 514 4.95 -1.74 12.48
CA GLU A 514 6.03 -1.34 11.55
C GLU A 514 5.48 -1.09 10.13
N ASN A 515 6.04 -0.09 9.46
CA ASN A 515 5.79 0.17 8.04
C ASN A 515 6.51 -0.90 7.20
N GLU A 516 5.75 -1.91 6.75
CA GLU A 516 6.29 -3.07 6.06
C GLU A 516 5.51 -3.35 4.78
N ASP A 517 6.24 -3.49 3.68
CA ASP A 517 5.66 -3.97 2.44
C ASP A 517 5.66 -5.50 2.30
N PRO A 518 4.61 -6.06 1.67
CA PRO A 518 4.60 -7.46 1.26
C PRO A 518 5.55 -7.66 0.08
N THR A 519 6.17 -8.83 0.04
CA THR A 519 7.00 -9.27 -1.09
C THR A 519 6.53 -10.64 -1.57
N VAL A 520 6.95 -11.02 -2.78
CA VAL A 520 6.64 -12.32 -3.41
C VAL A 520 6.95 -13.53 -2.51
N VAL A 521 7.96 -13.42 -1.64
CA VAL A 521 8.42 -14.51 -0.76
C VAL A 521 7.94 -14.31 0.69
N ARG A 522 7.71 -13.06 1.11
CA ARG A 522 7.22 -12.68 2.44
C ARG A 522 5.86 -11.97 2.30
N THR A 523 4.80 -12.78 2.27
CA THR A 523 3.40 -12.35 2.21
C THR A 523 2.76 -12.20 3.59
N GLU A 524 3.17 -13.02 4.56
CA GLU A 524 2.74 -12.92 5.94
C GLU A 524 3.57 -11.86 6.67
N LEU A 525 2.90 -10.80 7.16
CA LEU A 525 3.51 -9.69 7.88
C LEU A 525 2.93 -9.61 9.31
N PRO A 526 3.77 -9.43 10.36
CA PRO A 526 3.28 -9.21 11.73
C PRO A 526 2.38 -7.96 11.83
N SER A 527 2.72 -6.90 11.10
CA SER A 527 1.92 -5.67 11.02
C SER A 527 0.50 -5.92 10.50
N ALA A 528 0.31 -6.79 9.51
CA ALA A 528 -1.01 -7.14 8.97
C ALA A 528 -1.90 -7.88 9.99
N ALA A 529 -1.31 -8.69 10.89
CA ALA A 529 -2.04 -9.36 11.95
C ALA A 529 -2.52 -8.37 13.04
N LEU A 530 -1.68 -7.39 13.41
CA LEU A 530 -2.03 -6.33 14.36
C LEU A 530 -3.13 -5.41 13.79
N LEU A 531 -2.99 -5.01 12.52
CA LEU A 531 -4.00 -4.27 11.77
C LEU A 531 -5.34 -5.02 11.76
N SER A 532 -5.35 -6.30 11.40
CA SER A 532 -6.55 -7.14 11.37
C SER A 532 -7.25 -7.24 12.74
N ALA A 533 -6.48 -7.42 13.81
CA ALA A 533 -7.01 -7.47 15.18
C ALA A 533 -7.65 -6.12 15.60
N LEU A 534 -7.05 -4.99 15.24
CA LEU A 534 -7.61 -3.67 15.52
C LEU A 534 -8.87 -3.39 14.69
N VAL A 535 -8.91 -3.84 13.42
CA VAL A 535 -10.08 -3.70 12.54
C VAL A 535 -11.27 -4.48 13.10
N GLN A 536 -11.09 -5.73 13.55
CA GLN A 536 -12.19 -6.46 14.21
C GLN A 536 -12.63 -5.78 15.50
N SER A 537 -11.68 -5.39 16.35
CA SER A 537 -11.97 -4.67 17.59
C SER A 537 -12.76 -3.38 17.36
N MET A 538 -12.57 -2.72 16.21
CA MET A 538 -13.30 -1.52 15.81
C MET A 538 -14.74 -1.82 15.38
N VAL A 539 -14.95 -2.81 14.50
CA VAL A 539 -16.30 -3.20 14.06
C VAL A 539 -17.15 -3.64 15.25
N ASP A 540 -16.56 -4.43 16.17
CA ASP A 540 -17.24 -4.91 17.37
C ASP A 540 -17.56 -3.76 18.35
N ALA A 541 -16.69 -2.75 18.46
CA ALA A 541 -16.91 -1.58 19.31
C ALA A 541 -18.01 -0.62 18.79
N ILE A 542 -18.35 -0.67 17.50
CA ILE A 542 -19.32 0.21 16.82
C ILE A 542 -20.54 -0.64 16.37
N PHE A 543 -20.97 -1.55 17.25
CA PHE A 543 -22.01 -2.55 17.02
C PHE A 543 -23.38 -1.99 16.55
N PHE A 544 -23.66 -0.70 16.76
CA PHE A 544 -24.89 -0.04 16.33
C PHE A 544 -24.91 0.35 14.84
N GLN A 545 -23.77 0.34 14.13
CA GLN A 545 -23.75 0.41 12.67
C GLN A 545 -23.63 -0.99 12.07
N GLY A 546 -24.77 -1.66 11.90
CA GLY A 546 -24.82 -3.06 11.46
C GLY A 546 -24.29 -3.33 10.04
N ASP A 547 -24.18 -2.30 9.20
CA ASP A 547 -23.66 -2.34 7.83
C ASP A 547 -22.20 -1.83 7.70
N LEU A 548 -21.56 -1.41 8.81
CA LEU A 548 -20.19 -0.88 8.80
C LEU A 548 -19.19 -1.87 8.18
N ARG A 549 -19.36 -3.18 8.41
CA ARG A 549 -18.49 -4.22 7.85
C ARG A 549 -18.55 -4.28 6.32
N GLU A 550 -19.73 -4.07 5.74
CA GLU A 550 -19.94 -4.05 4.29
C GLU A 550 -19.46 -2.72 3.69
N THR A 551 -19.88 -1.59 4.25
CA THR A 551 -19.55 -0.26 3.73
C THR A 551 -18.07 0.09 3.85
N TRP A 552 -17.41 -0.31 4.96
CA TRP A 552 -15.94 -0.21 5.10
C TRP A 552 -15.23 -1.26 4.23
N GLY A 553 -15.87 -2.39 3.95
CA GLY A 553 -15.39 -3.39 2.99
C GLY A 553 -15.33 -2.83 1.56
N ASP A 554 -16.41 -2.23 1.09
CA ASP A 554 -16.47 -1.56 -0.22
C ASP A 554 -15.44 -0.43 -0.32
N GLU A 555 -15.32 0.41 0.71
CA GLU A 555 -14.32 1.47 0.75
C GLU A 555 -12.89 0.92 0.74
N ALA A 556 -12.59 -0.12 1.53
CA ALA A 556 -11.28 -0.76 1.51
C ALA A 556 -10.96 -1.42 0.17
N LEU A 557 -11.94 -1.99 -0.52
CA LEU A 557 -11.74 -2.53 -1.86
C LEU A 557 -11.50 -1.41 -2.89
N ARG A 558 -12.22 -0.29 -2.78
CA ARG A 558 -12.03 0.90 -3.62
C ARG A 558 -10.59 1.42 -3.50
N TRP A 559 -10.09 1.60 -2.28
CA TRP A 559 -8.71 2.00 -2.03
C TRP A 559 -7.66 0.99 -2.54
N ALA A 560 -7.90 -0.31 -2.31
CA ALA A 560 -7.03 -1.36 -2.84
C ALA A 560 -6.92 -1.37 -4.38
N MET A 561 -7.94 -0.86 -5.06
CA MET A 561 -8.09 -0.88 -6.52
C MET A 561 -7.72 0.42 -7.24
N GLU A 562 -7.84 1.56 -6.55
CA GLU A 562 -7.72 2.92 -7.12
C GLU A 562 -6.55 3.72 -6.56
N CYS A 563 -5.90 3.29 -5.46
CA CYS A 563 -4.85 4.08 -4.83
C CYS A 563 -3.55 4.14 -5.66
N THR A 564 -2.96 5.33 -5.76
CA THR A 564 -1.63 5.59 -6.34
C THR A 564 -0.51 4.93 -5.53
N SER A 565 -0.58 4.99 -4.19
CA SER A 565 0.41 4.39 -3.31
C SER A 565 0.20 2.88 -3.16
N ARG A 566 1.19 2.09 -3.61
CA ARG A 566 1.21 0.63 -3.43
C ARG A 566 1.11 0.24 -1.95
N HIS A 567 1.73 1.00 -1.04
CA HIS A 567 1.70 0.66 0.38
C HIS A 567 0.27 0.74 0.93
N LEU A 568 -0.40 1.88 0.69
CA LEU A 568 -1.80 2.09 1.09
C LEU A 568 -2.72 1.06 0.44
N ALA A 569 -2.52 0.73 -0.84
CA ALA A 569 -3.28 -0.33 -1.51
C ALA A 569 -3.06 -1.74 -0.87
N CYS A 570 -1.84 -2.08 -0.46
CA CYS A 570 -1.57 -3.32 0.29
C CYS A 570 -2.26 -3.32 1.65
N ARG A 571 -2.18 -2.22 2.42
CA ARG A 571 -2.91 -2.08 3.70
C ARG A 571 -4.42 -2.17 3.50
N SER A 572 -4.93 -1.65 2.39
CA SER A 572 -6.35 -1.72 2.02
C SER A 572 -6.83 -3.16 1.78
N HIS A 573 -6.04 -3.97 1.06
CA HIS A 573 -6.29 -5.40 0.92
C HIS A 573 -6.29 -6.13 2.28
N GLN A 574 -5.36 -5.78 3.18
CA GLN A 574 -5.28 -6.35 4.53
C GLN A 574 -6.52 -5.99 5.37
N ILE A 575 -7.00 -4.73 5.31
CA ILE A 575 -8.25 -4.29 5.95
C ILE A 575 -9.45 -5.05 5.37
N TYR A 576 -9.58 -5.16 4.06
CA TYR A 576 -10.68 -5.91 3.41
C TYR A 576 -10.74 -7.36 3.88
N ARG A 577 -9.57 -8.05 3.93
CA ARG A 577 -9.49 -9.44 4.41
C ARG A 577 -9.81 -9.61 5.89
N ALA A 578 -9.56 -8.59 6.71
CA ALA A 578 -10.01 -8.57 8.10
C ALA A 578 -11.53 -8.39 8.17
N LEU A 579 -12.09 -7.41 7.45
CA LEU A 579 -13.53 -7.11 7.44
C LEU A 579 -14.38 -8.27 6.95
N ARG A 580 -13.92 -9.04 5.95
CA ARG A 580 -14.68 -10.18 5.38
C ARG A 580 -16.13 -9.80 4.97
N PRO A 581 -16.32 -8.76 4.16
CA PRO A 581 -17.65 -8.36 3.69
C PRO A 581 -18.24 -9.43 2.74
N SER A 582 -19.52 -9.27 2.42
CA SER A 582 -20.21 -10.09 1.43
C SER A 582 -19.58 -9.94 0.03
N VAL A 583 -19.55 -11.04 -0.73
CA VAL A 583 -18.83 -11.07 -2.00
C VAL A 583 -19.76 -10.78 -3.18
N THR A 584 -19.41 -9.75 -3.96
CA THR A 584 -20.09 -9.37 -5.20
C THR A 584 -19.32 -9.80 -6.44
N SER A 585 -20.02 -10.03 -7.56
CA SER A 585 -19.38 -10.41 -8.82
C SER A 585 -18.48 -9.28 -9.37
N ASP A 586 -18.88 -8.03 -9.14
CA ASP A 586 -18.10 -6.86 -9.54
C ASP A 586 -16.78 -6.75 -8.75
N ALA A 587 -16.76 -7.08 -7.46
CA ALA A 587 -15.52 -7.15 -6.67
C ALA A 587 -14.54 -8.19 -7.26
N CYS A 588 -15.01 -9.41 -7.55
CA CYS A 588 -14.18 -10.45 -8.17
C CYS A 588 -13.62 -10.01 -9.53
N VAL A 589 -14.46 -9.42 -10.39
CA VAL A 589 -14.07 -8.96 -11.73
C VAL A 589 -13.11 -7.77 -11.67
N SER A 590 -13.27 -6.87 -10.71
CA SER A 590 -12.33 -5.75 -10.48
C SER A 590 -10.96 -6.25 -10.04
N LEU A 591 -10.88 -7.17 -9.08
CA LEU A 591 -9.62 -7.77 -8.63
C LEU A 591 -8.90 -8.55 -9.76
N LEU A 592 -9.62 -9.35 -10.54
CA LEU A 592 -9.06 -10.04 -11.72
C LEU A 592 -8.59 -9.04 -12.79
N ARG A 593 -9.27 -7.89 -12.94
CA ARG A 593 -8.81 -6.81 -13.83
C ARG A 593 -7.57 -6.08 -13.30
N CYS A 594 -7.46 -5.91 -11.98
CA CYS A 594 -6.24 -5.41 -11.34
C CYS A 594 -5.07 -6.34 -11.64
N LEU A 595 -5.26 -7.64 -11.40
CA LEU A 595 -4.29 -8.69 -11.67
C LEU A 595 -3.83 -8.68 -13.13
N HIS A 596 -4.75 -8.53 -14.08
CA HIS A 596 -4.43 -8.38 -15.51
C HIS A 596 -3.56 -7.14 -15.81
N ARG A 597 -3.80 -5.99 -15.15
CA ARG A 597 -2.92 -4.82 -15.24
C ARG A 597 -1.54 -5.09 -14.64
N CYS A 598 -1.48 -5.73 -13.47
CA CYS A 598 -0.21 -6.07 -12.79
C CYS A 598 0.71 -6.96 -13.63
N LEU A 599 0.15 -7.87 -14.44
CA LEU A 599 0.91 -8.67 -15.40
C LEU A 599 1.51 -7.86 -16.57
N GLY A 600 1.07 -6.62 -16.79
CA GLY A 600 1.66 -5.74 -17.79
C GLY A 600 3.10 -5.32 -17.49
N ASN A 601 3.43 -5.15 -16.20
CA ASN A 601 4.76 -4.78 -15.75
C ASN A 601 5.12 -5.51 -14.43
N PRO A 602 5.47 -6.81 -14.48
CA PRO A 602 5.60 -7.67 -13.30
C PRO A 602 6.97 -7.52 -12.60
N VAL A 603 7.31 -6.31 -12.17
CA VAL A 603 8.50 -6.05 -11.32
C VAL A 603 8.30 -6.62 -9.90
N PRO A 604 9.37 -6.92 -9.13
CA PRO A 604 9.26 -7.61 -7.83
C PRO A 604 8.31 -6.96 -6.81
N GLN A 605 8.23 -5.63 -6.78
CA GLN A 605 7.31 -4.87 -5.92
C GLN A 605 5.83 -5.08 -6.32
N VAL A 606 5.55 -5.09 -7.63
CA VAL A 606 4.22 -5.34 -8.21
C VAL A 606 3.78 -6.77 -8.00
N LEU A 607 4.72 -7.72 -8.09
CA LEU A 607 4.45 -9.12 -7.76
C LEU A 607 4.11 -9.31 -6.26
N GLY A 608 4.66 -8.48 -5.36
CA GLY A 608 4.22 -8.43 -3.95
C GLY A 608 2.76 -8.00 -3.82
N PHE A 609 2.34 -6.97 -4.55
CA PHE A 609 0.95 -6.53 -4.64
C PHE A 609 0.02 -7.57 -5.31
N VAL A 610 0.51 -8.32 -6.30
CA VAL A 610 -0.22 -9.47 -6.88
C VAL A 610 -0.54 -10.53 -5.83
N MET A 611 0.36 -10.79 -4.86
CA MET A 611 0.05 -11.71 -3.76
C MET A 611 -1.08 -11.17 -2.88
N GLU A 612 -1.12 -9.86 -2.60
CA GLU A 612 -2.22 -9.23 -1.85
C GLU A 612 -3.58 -9.39 -2.57
N ILE A 613 -3.61 -9.24 -3.90
CA ILE A 613 -4.81 -9.49 -4.72
C ILE A 613 -5.24 -10.97 -4.61
N LEU A 614 -4.31 -11.92 -4.77
CA LEU A 614 -4.61 -13.35 -4.73
C LEU A 614 -5.08 -13.81 -3.34
N MET A 615 -4.43 -13.36 -2.27
CA MET A 615 -4.88 -13.60 -0.88
C MET A 615 -6.26 -13.00 -0.62
N THR A 616 -6.58 -11.86 -1.24
CA THR A 616 -7.90 -11.22 -1.12
C THR A 616 -8.97 -12.05 -1.82
N LEU A 617 -8.72 -12.50 -3.05
CA LEU A 617 -9.60 -13.45 -3.76
C LEU A 617 -9.78 -14.77 -2.98
N GLN A 618 -8.74 -15.22 -2.28
CA GLN A 618 -8.79 -16.42 -1.44
C GLN A 618 -9.77 -16.25 -0.26
N VAL A 619 -9.62 -15.17 0.52
CA VAL A 619 -10.58 -14.86 1.60
C VAL A 619 -12.00 -14.62 1.08
N MET A 620 -12.18 -14.06 -0.12
CA MET A 620 -13.51 -13.95 -0.75
C MET A 620 -14.12 -15.34 -1.01
N VAL A 621 -13.37 -16.28 -1.58
CA VAL A 621 -13.82 -17.67 -1.78
C VAL A 621 -14.10 -18.36 -0.44
N GLU A 622 -13.31 -18.08 0.62
CA GLU A 622 -13.57 -18.57 1.97
C GLU A 622 -14.91 -18.10 2.55
N ASN A 623 -15.26 -16.83 2.31
CA ASN A 623 -16.47 -16.20 2.83
C ASN A 623 -17.76 -16.55 2.05
N MET A 624 -17.65 -17.05 0.81
CA MET A 624 -18.83 -17.47 0.04
C MET A 624 -19.52 -18.68 0.68
N GLU A 625 -20.84 -18.82 0.50
CA GLU A 625 -21.51 -20.11 0.65
C GLU A 625 -21.02 -21.06 -0.47
N PRO A 626 -20.69 -22.34 -0.19
CA PRO A 626 -20.19 -23.27 -1.20
C PRO A 626 -21.06 -23.36 -2.45
N GLU A 627 -22.38 -23.39 -2.27
CA GLU A 627 -23.39 -23.48 -3.34
C GLU A 627 -23.38 -22.26 -4.27
N LYS A 628 -22.91 -21.10 -3.79
CA LYS A 628 -22.86 -19.85 -4.57
C LYS A 628 -21.61 -19.74 -5.45
N VAL A 629 -20.53 -20.49 -5.19
CA VAL A 629 -19.25 -20.38 -5.94
C VAL A 629 -19.43 -20.67 -7.43
N ILE A 630 -20.36 -21.56 -7.79
CA ILE A 630 -20.70 -21.89 -9.19
C ILE A 630 -21.21 -20.68 -10.00
N LEU A 631 -21.70 -19.62 -9.33
CA LEU A 631 -22.15 -18.37 -9.95
C LEU A 631 -20.99 -17.43 -10.33
N TYR A 632 -19.76 -17.76 -9.93
CA TYR A 632 -18.54 -16.98 -10.15
C TYR A 632 -17.49 -17.74 -10.99
N PRO A 633 -17.84 -18.28 -12.18
CA PRO A 633 -16.93 -19.11 -12.97
C PRO A 633 -15.66 -18.36 -13.42
N GLN A 634 -15.67 -17.04 -13.42
CA GLN A 634 -14.49 -16.21 -13.65
C GLN A 634 -13.37 -16.43 -12.61
N LEU A 635 -13.69 -16.87 -11.40
CA LEU A 635 -12.68 -17.24 -10.40
C LEU A 635 -11.96 -18.53 -10.78
N PHE A 636 -12.71 -19.55 -11.23
CA PHE A 636 -12.15 -20.81 -11.73
C PHE A 636 -11.25 -20.55 -12.95
N TRP A 637 -11.78 -19.89 -13.99
CA TRP A 637 -11.02 -19.62 -15.21
C TRP A 637 -9.90 -18.58 -15.02
N GLY A 638 -10.05 -17.64 -14.08
CA GLY A 638 -8.99 -16.71 -13.67
C GLY A 638 -7.82 -17.44 -13.01
N CYS A 639 -8.09 -18.46 -12.17
CA CYS A 639 -7.03 -19.32 -11.64
C CYS A 639 -6.34 -20.11 -12.75
N VAL A 640 -7.11 -20.74 -13.65
CA VAL A 640 -6.56 -21.49 -14.80
C VAL A 640 -5.65 -20.60 -15.66
N ALA A 641 -6.09 -19.37 -15.97
CA ALA A 641 -5.28 -18.38 -16.67
C ALA A 641 -3.94 -18.15 -15.96
N MET A 642 -4.01 -17.87 -14.65
CA MET A 642 -2.86 -17.55 -13.82
C MET A 642 -1.89 -18.72 -13.60
N MET A 643 -2.33 -19.97 -13.73
CA MET A 643 -1.44 -21.15 -13.64
C MET A 643 -0.42 -21.23 -14.78
N HIS A 644 -0.61 -20.50 -15.88
CA HIS A 644 0.40 -20.42 -16.94
C HIS A 644 1.67 -19.65 -16.51
N THR A 645 1.61 -18.87 -15.43
CA THR A 645 2.71 -18.04 -14.95
C THR A 645 3.98 -18.83 -14.61
N ASP A 646 5.14 -18.21 -14.82
CA ASP A 646 6.46 -18.74 -14.43
C ASP A 646 6.97 -18.15 -13.09
N PHE A 647 6.23 -17.23 -12.48
CA PHE A 647 6.54 -16.72 -11.14
C PHE A 647 6.11 -17.74 -10.07
N VAL A 648 7.03 -18.63 -9.67
CA VAL A 648 6.72 -19.83 -8.87
C VAL A 648 5.92 -19.58 -7.57
N HIS A 649 6.15 -18.49 -6.86
CA HIS A 649 5.39 -18.15 -5.64
C HIS A 649 3.97 -17.67 -5.96
N VAL A 650 3.79 -16.89 -7.03
CA VAL A 650 2.47 -16.48 -7.54
C VAL A 650 1.71 -17.73 -8.02
N TYR A 651 2.37 -18.60 -8.79
CA TYR A 651 1.83 -19.89 -9.21
C TYR A 651 1.39 -20.76 -8.02
N ARG A 652 2.21 -20.85 -6.96
CA ARG A 652 1.84 -21.54 -5.71
C ARG A 652 0.57 -20.94 -5.11
N GLN A 653 0.47 -19.61 -4.98
CA GLN A 653 -0.72 -18.97 -4.41
C GLN A 653 -1.97 -19.19 -5.26
N VAL A 654 -1.81 -19.22 -6.58
CA VAL A 654 -2.89 -19.54 -7.53
C VAL A 654 -3.37 -20.99 -7.36
N LEU A 655 -2.47 -21.94 -7.09
CA LEU A 655 -2.86 -23.31 -6.75
C LEU A 655 -3.59 -23.40 -5.40
N GLU A 656 -3.19 -22.61 -4.39
CA GLU A 656 -3.87 -22.55 -3.09
C GLU A 656 -5.31 -21.98 -3.25
N LEU A 657 -5.45 -20.86 -3.96
CA LEU A 657 -6.75 -20.28 -4.34
C LEU A 657 -7.60 -21.27 -5.14
N PHE A 658 -7.02 -21.90 -6.17
CA PHE A 658 -7.72 -22.89 -7.00
C PHE A 658 -8.19 -24.08 -6.17
N SER A 659 -7.38 -24.56 -5.23
CA SER A 659 -7.74 -25.64 -4.30
C SER A 659 -9.01 -25.30 -3.52
N GLN A 660 -9.14 -24.07 -3.03
CA GLN A 660 -10.34 -23.62 -2.32
C GLN A 660 -11.56 -23.46 -3.23
N VAL A 661 -11.37 -23.03 -4.48
CA VAL A 661 -12.44 -22.95 -5.48
C VAL A 661 -12.95 -24.37 -5.80
N ILE A 662 -12.08 -25.35 -6.06
CA ILE A 662 -12.52 -26.72 -6.36
C ILE A 662 -13.09 -27.46 -5.15
N ASP A 663 -12.64 -27.18 -3.92
CA ASP A 663 -13.19 -27.76 -2.69
C ASP A 663 -14.66 -27.35 -2.46
N ARG A 664 -15.13 -26.28 -3.13
CA ARG A 664 -16.51 -25.78 -3.09
C ARG A 664 -17.35 -26.13 -4.33
N LEU A 665 -16.75 -26.79 -5.34
CA LEU A 665 -17.42 -27.17 -6.59
C LEU A 665 -17.58 -28.69 -6.69
N SER A 666 -18.79 -29.16 -6.96
CA SER A 666 -19.06 -30.59 -7.13
C SER A 666 -18.81 -31.03 -8.58
N PHE A 667 -17.70 -31.74 -8.82
CA PHE A 667 -17.39 -32.36 -10.13
C PHE A 667 -18.00 -33.77 -10.31
N ARG A 668 -18.94 -34.17 -9.43
CA ARG A 668 -19.66 -35.46 -9.54
C ARG A 668 -20.87 -35.41 -10.47
N ASP A 669 -21.35 -34.21 -10.78
CA ASP A 669 -22.51 -33.99 -11.66
C ASP A 669 -22.13 -33.08 -12.85
N ARG A 670 -22.84 -33.27 -13.98
CA ARG A 670 -22.65 -32.50 -15.22
C ARG A 670 -23.05 -31.03 -15.09
N THR A 671 -23.83 -30.63 -14.09
CA THR A 671 -24.24 -29.23 -13.93
C THR A 671 -23.04 -28.29 -13.80
N THR A 672 -22.10 -28.60 -12.91
CA THR A 672 -20.86 -27.82 -12.72
C THR A 672 -20.00 -27.79 -13.99
N GLU A 673 -19.87 -28.94 -14.65
CA GLU A 673 -19.13 -29.07 -15.91
C GLU A 673 -19.73 -28.15 -17.00
N ASN A 674 -21.05 -28.23 -17.20
CA ASN A 674 -21.76 -27.41 -18.18
C ASN A 674 -21.64 -25.90 -17.91
N VAL A 675 -21.76 -25.47 -16.64
CA VAL A 675 -21.61 -24.05 -16.27
C VAL A 675 -20.20 -23.55 -16.57
N LEU A 676 -19.16 -24.28 -16.16
CA LEU A 676 -17.77 -23.91 -16.41
C LEU A 676 -17.44 -23.91 -17.92
N LEU A 677 -17.89 -24.91 -18.69
CA LEU A 677 -17.67 -24.97 -20.14
C LEU A 677 -18.43 -23.88 -20.92
N SER A 678 -19.59 -23.43 -20.42
CA SER A 678 -20.37 -22.34 -21.03
C SER A 678 -19.69 -20.97 -20.89
N SER A 679 -18.92 -20.80 -19.82
CA SER A 679 -18.15 -19.58 -19.50
C SER A 679 -16.69 -19.62 -19.97
N MET A 680 -16.22 -20.77 -20.46
CA MET A 680 -14.85 -20.96 -20.94
C MET A 680 -14.44 -19.89 -21.97
N PRO A 681 -13.26 -19.27 -21.82
CA PRO A 681 -12.67 -18.39 -22.83
C PRO A 681 -12.50 -19.11 -24.18
N ARG A 682 -12.82 -18.42 -25.28
CA ARG A 682 -12.67 -18.93 -26.66
C ARG A 682 -12.29 -17.76 -27.57
N ASP A 683 -11.58 -18.04 -28.65
CA ASP A 683 -11.34 -17.04 -29.69
C ASP A 683 -12.63 -16.74 -30.46
N GLU A 684 -12.85 -15.46 -30.80
CA GLU A 684 -14.15 -14.98 -31.30
C GLU A 684 -14.50 -15.46 -32.73
N LEU A 685 -13.50 -15.99 -33.45
CA LEU A 685 -13.58 -16.43 -34.84
C LEU A 685 -14.54 -17.62 -35.08
N ASP A 686 -14.91 -18.36 -34.03
CA ASP A 686 -15.89 -19.45 -34.13
C ASP A 686 -17.36 -18.97 -34.17
N THR A 687 -17.63 -17.67 -34.06
CA THR A 687 -19.00 -17.12 -34.07
C THR A 687 -19.58 -16.97 -35.49
N ASN A 688 -19.37 -17.96 -36.35
CA ASN A 688 -19.73 -17.92 -37.77
C ASN A 688 -21.21 -18.30 -38.05
N TYR A 689 -22.13 -17.90 -37.15
CA TYR A 689 -23.58 -18.04 -37.31
C TYR A 689 -24.34 -16.91 -36.57
N ILE A 690 -24.62 -15.82 -37.29
CA ILE A 690 -25.95 -15.19 -37.44
C ILE A 690 -25.83 -14.19 -38.60
N GLY A 691 -26.72 -14.28 -39.58
CA GLY A 691 -26.62 -13.51 -40.82
C GLY A 691 -27.13 -12.07 -40.72
N GLU A 692 -26.84 -11.32 -41.77
CA GLU A 692 -27.51 -10.08 -42.20
C GLU A 692 -27.75 -9.00 -41.13
N PHE A 693 -26.80 -8.08 -40.96
CA PHE A 693 -27.04 -6.62 -41.10
C PHE A 693 -25.71 -5.85 -40.94
N GLN A 694 -24.87 -5.89 -41.97
CA GLN A 694 -23.82 -4.87 -42.16
C GLN A 694 -24.07 -4.13 -43.47
N ARG A 695 -24.40 -2.85 -43.36
CA ARG A 695 -24.18 -1.91 -44.46
C ARG A 695 -23.67 -0.58 -43.90
N THR A 696 -22.58 -0.13 -44.51
CA THR A 696 -22.02 1.23 -44.55
C THR A 696 -21.02 1.62 -43.46
N GLU A 697 -19.97 2.29 -43.95
CA GLU A 697 -18.95 3.09 -43.25
C GLU A 697 -17.84 2.35 -42.46
N SER A 698 -16.56 2.75 -42.58
CA SER A 698 -15.79 3.24 -43.74
C SER A 698 -14.28 3.06 -43.44
N LYS A 699 -13.44 2.96 -44.48
CA LYS A 699 -12.00 2.65 -44.32
C LYS A 699 -11.24 3.74 -43.56
N SER A 700 -10.56 3.34 -42.47
CA SER A 700 -9.37 4.02 -41.95
C SER A 700 -8.19 3.05 -42.05
N GLY A 701 -7.06 3.51 -42.59
CA GLY A 701 -5.89 2.67 -42.86
C GLY A 701 -4.96 2.55 -41.68
N TYR A 702 -5.20 1.57 -40.82
CA TYR A 702 -4.20 1.01 -39.90
C TYR A 702 -4.24 -0.51 -40.00
N GLU A 703 -3.07 -1.13 -40.22
CA GLU A 703 -2.90 -2.58 -40.08
C GLU A 703 -3.27 -2.97 -38.64
N PRO A 704 -4.25 -3.87 -38.42
CA PRO A 704 -4.53 -4.36 -37.08
C PRO A 704 -3.37 -5.26 -36.65
N PHE A 705 -2.77 -4.96 -35.49
CA PHE A 705 -1.87 -5.90 -34.83
C PHE A 705 -2.61 -7.23 -34.66
N GLN A 706 -1.98 -8.33 -35.08
CA GLN A 706 -2.54 -9.67 -34.90
C GLN A 706 -2.65 -9.97 -33.40
N GLU A 707 -3.85 -9.88 -32.84
CA GLU A 707 -4.13 -10.49 -31.53
C GLU A 707 -3.83 -11.99 -31.62
N GLY A 708 -2.92 -12.46 -30.77
CA GLY A 708 -2.52 -13.86 -30.76
C GLY A 708 -3.70 -14.77 -30.43
N SER A 709 -3.85 -15.86 -31.19
CA SER A 709 -4.80 -16.92 -30.86
C SER A 709 -4.48 -17.50 -29.48
N LEU A 710 -5.52 -17.82 -28.72
CA LEU A 710 -5.39 -18.45 -27.41
C LEU A 710 -4.62 -19.78 -27.54
N PRO A 711 -3.69 -20.10 -26.61
CA PRO A 711 -3.10 -21.42 -26.56
C PRO A 711 -4.22 -22.47 -26.37
N THR A 712 -4.12 -23.58 -27.10
CA THR A 712 -5.10 -24.68 -27.02
C THR A 712 -5.20 -25.19 -25.59
N PHE A 713 -6.40 -25.16 -25.02
CA PHE A 713 -6.64 -25.61 -23.65
C PHE A 713 -6.60 -27.15 -23.58
N GLU A 714 -5.47 -27.69 -23.12
CA GLU A 714 -5.24 -29.13 -22.93
C GLU A 714 -5.85 -29.70 -21.62
N GLY A 715 -6.50 -28.84 -20.82
CA GLY A 715 -7.06 -29.17 -19.51
C GLY A 715 -6.27 -28.60 -18.33
N VAL A 716 -6.84 -28.68 -17.13
CA VAL A 716 -6.19 -28.21 -15.89
C VAL A 716 -5.04 -29.11 -15.43
N GLN A 717 -5.12 -30.43 -15.62
CA GLN A 717 -4.14 -31.38 -15.06
C GLN A 717 -2.69 -31.10 -15.55
N PRO A 718 -2.41 -30.85 -16.86
CA PRO A 718 -1.06 -30.47 -17.30
C PRO A 718 -0.51 -29.24 -16.58
N LEU A 719 -1.36 -28.24 -16.30
CA LEU A 719 -0.97 -27.01 -15.61
C LEU A 719 -0.62 -27.26 -14.14
N VAL A 720 -1.24 -28.23 -13.47
CA VAL A 720 -0.91 -28.64 -12.10
C VAL A 720 0.31 -29.56 -12.07
N LEU A 721 0.47 -30.44 -13.06
CA LEU A 721 1.66 -31.30 -13.20
C LEU A 721 2.96 -30.50 -13.37
N LYS A 722 2.92 -29.31 -14.01
CA LYS A 722 4.02 -28.34 -14.03
C LYS A 722 4.57 -28.05 -12.63
N GLY A 723 3.69 -27.92 -11.64
CA GLY A 723 4.02 -27.54 -10.26
C GLY A 723 4.75 -28.61 -9.45
N LEU A 724 4.73 -29.87 -9.92
CA LEU A 724 5.56 -30.93 -9.34
C LEU A 724 7.07 -30.70 -9.60
N MET A 725 7.41 -29.91 -10.62
CA MET A 725 8.79 -29.59 -11.03
C MET A 725 9.42 -28.45 -10.21
N SER A 726 8.89 -28.13 -9.02
CA SER A 726 9.51 -27.15 -8.11
C SER A 726 9.15 -27.41 -6.66
N ASN A 727 10.16 -27.41 -5.78
CA ASN A 727 10.01 -27.60 -4.34
C ASN A 727 9.06 -26.59 -3.67
N VAL A 728 8.88 -25.39 -4.26
CA VAL A 728 7.99 -24.34 -3.71
C VAL A 728 6.51 -24.66 -3.95
N SER A 729 6.15 -25.15 -5.13
CA SER A 729 4.76 -25.49 -5.49
C SER A 729 4.40 -26.96 -5.26
N HIS A 730 5.39 -27.81 -5.00
CA HIS A 730 5.27 -29.27 -4.97
C HIS A 730 4.11 -29.77 -4.09
N SER A 731 4.07 -29.36 -2.83
CA SER A 731 3.05 -29.79 -1.86
C SER A 731 1.64 -29.40 -2.31
N VAL A 732 1.45 -28.14 -2.71
CA VAL A 732 0.14 -27.64 -3.20
C VAL A 732 -0.28 -28.34 -4.49
N SER A 733 0.67 -28.69 -5.36
CA SER A 733 0.40 -29.42 -6.61
C SER A 733 -0.09 -30.84 -6.34
N ILE A 734 0.53 -31.57 -5.41
CA ILE A 734 0.04 -32.88 -4.93
C ILE A 734 -1.36 -32.72 -4.32
N ASP A 735 -1.58 -31.66 -3.56
CA ASP A 735 -2.85 -31.34 -2.92
C ASP A 735 -4.00 -31.07 -3.90
N VAL A 736 -3.74 -30.36 -5.00
CA VAL A 736 -4.70 -30.14 -6.08
C VAL A 736 -4.90 -31.42 -6.90
N LEU A 737 -3.83 -32.15 -7.25
CA LEU A 737 -3.92 -33.44 -7.94
C LEU A 737 -4.79 -34.43 -7.18
N SER A 738 -4.61 -34.52 -5.85
CA SER A 738 -5.42 -35.37 -4.96
C SER A 738 -6.93 -35.09 -5.04
N ARG A 739 -7.31 -33.82 -5.24
CA ARG A 739 -8.70 -33.36 -5.34
C ARG A 739 -9.30 -33.63 -6.71
N ILE A 740 -8.50 -33.47 -7.78
CA ILE A 740 -8.93 -33.74 -9.17
C ILE A 740 -8.75 -35.21 -9.59
N THR A 741 -8.47 -36.12 -8.64
CA THR A 741 -8.56 -37.59 -8.80
C THR A 741 -10.01 -38.04 -8.93
N VAL A 742 -10.69 -37.58 -9.99
CA VAL A 742 -12.10 -37.85 -10.26
C VAL A 742 -12.28 -38.39 -11.68
N HIS A 743 -13.05 -39.47 -11.82
CA HIS A 743 -13.31 -40.13 -13.10
C HIS A 743 -14.14 -39.34 -14.13
N SER A 744 -14.73 -38.22 -13.71
CA SER A 744 -15.60 -37.32 -14.49
C SER A 744 -14.87 -36.06 -14.97
N CYS A 745 -15.52 -35.27 -15.83
CA CYS A 745 -15.10 -33.94 -16.27
C CYS A 745 -13.75 -33.89 -17.03
N ASP A 746 -13.48 -34.88 -17.89
CA ASP A 746 -12.30 -34.89 -18.78
C ASP A 746 -12.19 -33.60 -19.62
N SER A 747 -13.33 -33.07 -20.09
CA SER A 747 -13.44 -31.79 -20.83
C SER A 747 -12.81 -30.57 -20.14
N ILE A 748 -12.68 -30.61 -18.81
CA ILE A 748 -12.11 -29.55 -17.97
C ILE A 748 -10.71 -29.95 -17.49
N PHE A 749 -10.54 -31.19 -17.03
CA PHE A 749 -9.30 -31.60 -16.37
C PHE A 749 -8.23 -32.12 -17.33
N GLY A 750 -8.57 -32.61 -18.52
CA GLY A 750 -7.62 -33.03 -19.55
C GLY A 750 -8.11 -34.19 -20.40
N ASP A 751 -7.47 -34.39 -21.56
CA ASP A 751 -7.83 -35.38 -22.57
C ASP A 751 -8.19 -36.78 -22.01
N ALA A 752 -9.34 -37.31 -22.44
CA ALA A 752 -9.90 -38.55 -21.92
C ALA A 752 -9.02 -39.79 -22.19
N GLU A 753 -8.18 -39.80 -23.23
CA GLU A 753 -7.27 -40.93 -23.48
C GLU A 753 -6.07 -40.91 -22.51
N THR A 754 -5.44 -39.74 -22.34
CA THR A 754 -4.14 -39.59 -21.65
C THR A 754 -4.23 -39.16 -20.18
N ARG A 755 -5.33 -38.53 -19.74
CA ARG A 755 -5.46 -37.95 -18.40
C ARG A 755 -5.23 -38.96 -17.26
N LEU A 756 -5.73 -40.18 -17.35
CA LEU A 756 -5.53 -41.20 -16.29
C LEU A 756 -4.06 -41.65 -16.22
N LEU A 757 -3.43 -41.90 -17.37
CA LEU A 757 -2.00 -42.22 -17.46
C LEU A 757 -1.16 -41.11 -16.82
N MET A 758 -1.37 -39.86 -17.23
CA MET A 758 -0.58 -38.72 -16.73
C MET A 758 -0.87 -38.43 -15.25
N HIS A 759 -2.08 -38.72 -14.75
CA HIS A 759 -2.38 -38.64 -13.32
C HIS A 759 -1.56 -39.65 -12.52
N ILE A 760 -1.52 -40.91 -12.97
CA ILE A 760 -0.75 -41.98 -12.34
C ILE A 760 0.74 -41.66 -12.43
N ILE A 761 1.25 -41.32 -13.61
CA ILE A 761 2.68 -41.01 -13.82
C ILE A 761 3.15 -39.83 -12.95
N GLY A 762 2.32 -38.80 -12.74
CA GLY A 762 2.64 -37.67 -11.87
C GLY A 762 2.59 -37.99 -10.37
N LEU A 763 1.63 -38.81 -9.92
CA LEU A 763 1.44 -39.14 -8.50
C LEU A 763 2.22 -40.38 -8.03
N LEU A 764 2.58 -41.31 -8.91
CA LEU A 764 3.26 -42.56 -8.56
C LEU A 764 4.63 -42.35 -7.88
N PRO A 765 5.48 -41.37 -8.27
CA PRO A 765 6.70 -41.06 -7.52
C PRO A 765 6.42 -40.65 -6.06
N TRP A 766 5.35 -39.87 -5.84
CA TRP A 766 4.92 -39.45 -4.51
C TRP A 766 4.42 -40.63 -3.65
N LEU A 767 3.58 -41.49 -4.24
CA LEU A 767 3.05 -42.68 -3.57
C LEU A 767 4.20 -43.63 -3.17
N CYS A 768 5.14 -43.90 -4.08
CA CYS A 768 6.33 -44.69 -3.80
C CYS A 768 7.17 -44.10 -2.67
N LEU A 769 7.36 -42.77 -2.61
CA LEU A 769 8.12 -42.11 -1.53
C LEU A 769 7.48 -42.30 -0.15
N GLN A 770 6.16 -42.50 -0.05
CA GLN A 770 5.51 -42.79 1.25
C GLN A 770 5.73 -44.25 1.70
N LEU A 771 6.18 -45.16 0.83
CA LEU A 771 6.57 -46.53 1.20
C LEU A 771 7.99 -46.62 1.79
N SER A 772 8.87 -45.65 1.51
CA SER A 772 10.29 -45.71 1.90
C SER A 772 10.62 -45.14 3.28
N LYS A 773 9.62 -44.71 4.06
CA LYS A 773 9.82 -44.08 5.38
C LYS A 773 9.53 -45.11 6.48
N ASP A 774 10.51 -45.39 7.32
CA ASP A 774 10.38 -46.39 8.40
C ASP A 774 9.23 -46.06 9.37
N PRO A 775 8.40 -47.05 9.76
CA PRO A 775 7.18 -46.84 10.57
C PRO A 775 7.46 -46.62 12.08
N VAL A 776 8.62 -46.09 12.45
CA VAL A 776 9.11 -46.03 13.84
C VAL A 776 8.83 -44.67 14.51
N ILE A 777 7.66 -44.07 14.26
CA ILE A 777 7.14 -42.92 15.04
C ILE A 777 5.64 -43.13 15.30
N GLY A 778 5.18 -42.78 16.51
CA GLY A 778 3.81 -43.01 16.99
C GLY A 778 2.69 -42.26 16.21
N PRO A 779 1.42 -42.52 16.58
CA PRO A 779 0.22 -42.27 15.76
C PRO A 779 -0.14 -40.80 15.49
N ALA A 780 0.65 -39.85 15.98
CA ALA A 780 0.44 -38.41 15.81
C ALA A 780 1.54 -37.71 14.99
N SER A 781 2.35 -38.46 14.22
CA SER A 781 3.42 -37.87 13.41
C SER A 781 2.90 -37.28 12.08
N PRO A 782 3.47 -36.15 11.59
CA PRO A 782 3.11 -35.58 10.28
C PRO A 782 3.30 -36.54 9.10
N LEU A 783 4.22 -37.50 9.23
CA LEU A 783 4.50 -38.52 8.23
C LEU A 783 3.33 -39.51 8.08
N GLN A 784 2.68 -39.89 9.18
CA GLN A 784 1.53 -40.79 9.15
C GLN A 784 0.35 -40.16 8.40
N HIS A 785 0.14 -38.85 8.54
CA HIS A 785 -0.89 -38.12 7.82
C HIS A 785 -0.64 -38.09 6.29
N GLN A 786 0.62 -37.96 5.87
CA GLN A 786 0.98 -38.06 4.44
C GLN A 786 0.72 -39.47 3.88
N TYR A 787 1.03 -40.52 4.64
CA TYR A 787 0.74 -41.90 4.24
C TYR A 787 -0.77 -42.17 4.14
N GLN A 788 -1.56 -41.73 5.14
CA GLN A 788 -3.03 -41.83 5.09
C GLN A 788 -3.63 -41.11 3.88
N LYS A 789 -3.11 -39.93 3.52
CA LYS A 789 -3.49 -39.22 2.30
C LYS A 789 -3.11 -40.01 1.03
N ALA A 790 -1.93 -40.63 1.00
CA ALA A 790 -1.52 -41.48 -0.12
C ALA A 790 -2.45 -42.69 -0.29
N CYS A 791 -2.89 -43.32 0.81
CA CYS A 791 -3.88 -44.40 0.77
C CYS A 791 -5.24 -43.93 0.22
N SER A 792 -5.73 -42.75 0.62
CA SER A 792 -7.01 -42.22 0.09
C SER A 792 -6.93 -41.84 -1.40
N VAL A 793 -5.81 -41.25 -1.84
CA VAL A 793 -5.55 -40.96 -3.25
C VAL A 793 -5.45 -42.25 -4.07
N ALA A 794 -4.75 -43.28 -3.59
CA ALA A 794 -4.69 -44.58 -4.25
C ALA A 794 -6.08 -45.24 -4.38
N ALA A 795 -6.93 -45.15 -3.35
CA ALA A 795 -8.32 -45.64 -3.43
C ALA A 795 -9.13 -44.88 -4.49
N ASN A 796 -8.96 -43.55 -4.61
CA ASN A 796 -9.62 -42.76 -5.65
C ASN A 796 -9.10 -43.11 -7.07
N ILE A 797 -7.79 -43.36 -7.23
CA ILE A 797 -7.21 -43.86 -8.48
C ILE A 797 -7.83 -45.22 -8.83
N ALA A 798 -7.98 -46.13 -7.87
CA ALA A 798 -8.59 -47.44 -8.10
C ALA A 798 -10.06 -47.34 -8.56
N ILE A 799 -10.86 -46.45 -7.95
CA ILE A 799 -12.24 -46.17 -8.38
C ILE A 799 -12.26 -45.64 -9.83
N TRP A 800 -11.30 -44.79 -10.20
CA TRP A 800 -11.18 -44.28 -11.57
C TRP A 800 -10.76 -45.38 -12.56
N CYS A 801 -9.85 -46.27 -12.18
CA CYS A 801 -9.50 -47.44 -12.97
C CYS A 801 -10.72 -48.37 -13.19
N GLN A 802 -11.52 -48.65 -12.16
CA GLN A 802 -12.78 -49.40 -12.29
C GLN A 802 -13.76 -48.72 -13.26
N ALA A 803 -13.92 -47.41 -13.16
CA ALA A 803 -14.78 -46.65 -14.06
C ALA A 803 -14.32 -46.69 -15.54
N LYS A 804 -13.03 -46.97 -15.80
CA LYS A 804 -12.47 -47.21 -17.14
C LYS A 804 -12.31 -48.71 -17.48
N SER A 805 -12.87 -49.62 -16.68
CA SER A 805 -12.75 -51.09 -16.86
C SER A 805 -11.31 -51.65 -16.77
N LEU A 806 -10.43 -50.96 -16.02
CA LEU A 806 -9.03 -51.37 -15.76
C LEU A 806 -8.92 -52.08 -14.41
N ASP A 807 -9.61 -53.22 -14.25
CA ASP A 807 -9.83 -53.89 -12.97
C ASP A 807 -8.54 -54.43 -12.31
N GLU A 808 -7.56 -54.89 -13.09
CA GLU A 808 -6.27 -55.34 -12.57
C GLU A 808 -5.49 -54.17 -11.94
N LEU A 809 -5.44 -53.03 -12.64
CA LEU A 809 -4.78 -51.82 -12.16
C LEU A 809 -5.49 -51.25 -10.93
N ALA A 810 -6.83 -51.25 -10.93
CA ALA A 810 -7.62 -50.89 -9.76
C ALA A 810 -7.31 -51.77 -8.55
N THR A 811 -7.16 -53.08 -8.76
CA THR A 811 -6.83 -54.04 -7.69
C THR A 811 -5.48 -53.71 -7.05
N VAL A 812 -4.45 -53.40 -7.84
CA VAL A 812 -3.12 -53.02 -7.32
C VAL A 812 -3.21 -51.74 -6.47
N PHE A 813 -3.92 -50.70 -6.92
CA PHE A 813 -4.10 -49.46 -6.14
C PHE A 813 -4.98 -49.67 -4.88
N MET A 814 -5.96 -50.58 -4.89
CA MET A 814 -6.69 -50.96 -3.69
C MET A 814 -5.80 -51.67 -2.66
N ILE A 815 -4.92 -52.57 -3.09
CA ILE A 815 -3.95 -53.27 -2.23
C ILE A 815 -2.98 -52.25 -1.60
N TYR A 816 -2.53 -51.25 -2.36
CA TYR A 816 -1.80 -50.10 -1.81
C TYR A 816 -2.62 -49.36 -0.74
N SER A 817 -3.88 -49.02 -1.02
CA SER A 817 -4.72 -48.24 -0.08
C SER A 817 -4.98 -48.95 1.26
N ARG A 818 -4.86 -50.28 1.30
CA ARG A 818 -5.00 -51.12 2.50
C ARG A 818 -3.71 -51.27 3.30
N GLY A 819 -2.58 -50.77 2.78
CA GLY A 819 -1.25 -50.91 3.40
C GLY A 819 -0.63 -52.29 3.27
N GLU A 820 -1.09 -53.09 2.31
CA GLU A 820 -0.55 -54.44 2.05
C GLU A 820 0.79 -54.38 1.29
N ILE A 821 1.01 -53.35 0.47
CA ILE A 821 2.28 -53.09 -0.23
C ILE A 821 3.26 -52.36 0.68
N LYS A 822 4.47 -52.92 0.85
CA LYS A 822 5.52 -52.39 1.76
C LYS A 822 6.87 -52.09 1.10
N SER A 823 7.00 -52.30 -0.21
CA SER A 823 8.24 -52.07 -0.96
C SER A 823 7.92 -51.35 -2.27
N ILE A 824 8.78 -50.39 -2.64
CA ILE A 824 8.69 -49.67 -3.92
C ILE A 824 8.85 -50.64 -5.08
N ASP A 825 9.83 -51.55 -5.03
CA ASP A 825 10.09 -52.51 -6.11
C ASP A 825 8.88 -53.42 -6.35
N ASN A 826 8.23 -53.90 -5.28
CA ASN A 826 7.01 -54.70 -5.38
C ASN A 826 5.85 -53.89 -5.99
N PHE A 827 5.72 -52.60 -5.63
CA PHE A 827 4.66 -51.75 -6.17
C PHE A 827 4.84 -51.51 -7.67
N LEU A 828 6.05 -51.13 -8.07
CA LEU A 828 6.39 -50.84 -9.47
C LEU A 828 6.31 -52.10 -10.33
N ALA A 829 6.76 -53.26 -9.84
CA ALA A 829 6.62 -54.54 -10.54
C ALA A 829 5.15 -54.93 -10.81
N CYS A 830 4.20 -54.51 -9.97
CA CYS A 830 2.78 -54.73 -10.20
C CYS A 830 2.14 -53.67 -11.13
N VAL A 831 2.56 -52.40 -11.04
CA VAL A 831 1.95 -51.29 -11.79
C VAL A 831 2.51 -51.17 -13.21
N SER A 832 3.83 -51.26 -13.40
CA SER A 832 4.49 -50.97 -14.68
C SER A 832 4.03 -51.85 -15.85
N PRO A 833 3.85 -53.20 -15.72
CA PRO A 833 3.36 -54.02 -16.82
C PRO A 833 1.94 -53.61 -17.27
N LEU A 834 1.08 -53.26 -16.33
CA LEU A 834 -0.30 -52.86 -16.59
C LEU A 834 -0.37 -51.50 -17.29
N LEU A 835 0.50 -50.55 -16.92
CA LEU A 835 0.61 -49.26 -17.62
C LEU A 835 1.15 -49.42 -19.05
N CYS A 836 2.18 -50.27 -19.24
CA CYS A 836 2.77 -50.51 -20.55
C CYS A 836 1.79 -51.20 -21.50
N ASN A 837 1.04 -52.20 -21.03
CA ASN A 837 0.08 -52.94 -21.85
C ASN A 837 -1.06 -52.07 -22.40
N GLU A 838 -1.56 -51.11 -21.62
CA GLU A 838 -2.73 -50.30 -22.00
C GLU A 838 -2.36 -49.05 -22.81
N TRP A 839 -1.27 -48.35 -22.47
CA TRP A 839 -0.97 -47.04 -23.07
C TRP A 839 0.24 -47.00 -24.01
N PHE A 840 1.12 -48.00 -23.99
CA PHE A 840 2.37 -47.97 -24.76
C PHE A 840 2.30 -48.89 -25.99
N PRO A 841 2.96 -48.53 -27.12
CA PRO A 841 3.84 -47.39 -27.30
C PRO A 841 3.13 -46.05 -27.57
N LYS A 842 1.80 -46.03 -27.78
CA LYS A 842 1.02 -44.87 -28.24
C LYS A 842 1.30 -43.57 -27.46
N HIS A 843 1.43 -43.66 -26.14
CA HIS A 843 1.63 -42.50 -25.24
C HIS A 843 2.94 -42.55 -24.43
N SER A 844 3.90 -43.40 -24.81
CA SER A 844 5.17 -43.56 -24.07
C SER A 844 5.98 -42.26 -23.98
N THR A 845 6.01 -41.47 -25.06
CA THR A 845 6.69 -40.16 -25.14
C THR A 845 6.23 -39.19 -24.06
N LEU A 846 4.93 -39.19 -23.72
CA LEU A 846 4.35 -38.30 -22.71
C LEU A 846 4.78 -38.71 -21.30
N ALA A 847 4.69 -40.01 -21.00
CA ALA A 847 5.07 -40.57 -19.71
C ALA A 847 6.59 -40.43 -19.44
N PHE A 848 7.43 -40.88 -20.37
CA PHE A 848 8.89 -40.73 -20.25
C PHE A 848 9.31 -39.26 -20.26
N GLY A 849 8.72 -38.43 -21.13
CA GLY A 849 9.01 -37.00 -21.19
C GLY A 849 8.68 -36.24 -19.90
N HIS A 850 7.60 -36.60 -19.20
CA HIS A 850 7.29 -36.03 -17.89
C HIS A 850 8.24 -36.53 -16.79
N LEU A 851 8.52 -37.84 -16.74
CA LEU A 851 9.44 -38.41 -15.74
C LEU A 851 10.86 -37.85 -15.87
N LEU A 852 11.37 -37.65 -17.09
CA LEU A 852 12.68 -37.02 -17.32
C LEU A 852 12.71 -35.56 -16.87
N LYS A 853 11.66 -34.78 -17.17
CA LYS A 853 11.51 -33.40 -16.69
C LYS A 853 11.46 -33.32 -15.15
N LEU A 854 10.80 -34.27 -14.52
CA LEU A 854 10.71 -34.38 -13.06
C LEU A 854 12.03 -34.85 -12.42
N LEU A 855 12.81 -35.68 -13.12
CA LEU A 855 14.16 -36.10 -12.71
C LEU A 855 15.17 -34.94 -12.78
N GLU A 856 15.07 -34.10 -13.82
CA GLU A 856 15.93 -32.94 -14.05
C GLU A 856 15.63 -31.77 -13.09
N LYS A 857 14.35 -31.47 -12.84
CA LYS A 857 13.92 -30.21 -12.18
C LYS A 857 13.10 -30.40 -10.90
N GLY A 858 12.60 -31.60 -10.63
CA GLY A 858 11.77 -31.90 -9.46
C GLY A 858 12.56 -32.06 -8.15
N PRO A 859 11.87 -32.43 -7.06
CA PRO A 859 12.49 -32.66 -5.76
C PRO A 859 13.55 -33.76 -5.79
N VAL A 860 14.65 -33.57 -5.06
CA VAL A 860 15.80 -34.50 -5.03
C VAL A 860 15.38 -35.88 -4.50
N GLU A 861 14.41 -35.90 -3.57
CA GLU A 861 13.82 -37.12 -3.00
C GLU A 861 13.18 -38.02 -4.06
N TYR A 862 12.77 -37.47 -5.19
CA TYR A 862 12.10 -38.23 -6.26
C TYR A 862 13.10 -38.89 -7.20
N GLN A 863 14.34 -38.42 -7.29
CA GLN A 863 15.29 -38.88 -8.31
C GLN A 863 15.51 -40.39 -8.28
N ARG A 864 15.72 -40.98 -7.09
CA ARG A 864 15.85 -42.42 -6.90
C ARG A 864 14.60 -43.19 -7.35
N VAL A 865 13.43 -42.71 -6.95
CA VAL A 865 12.14 -43.33 -7.27
C VAL A 865 11.86 -43.27 -8.76
N ILE A 866 12.13 -42.13 -9.40
CA ILE A 866 11.96 -41.96 -10.85
C ILE A 866 12.92 -42.87 -11.63
N LEU A 867 14.17 -43.06 -11.19
CA LEU A 867 15.07 -44.02 -11.84
C LEU A 867 14.54 -45.46 -11.74
N LEU A 868 14.02 -45.88 -10.58
CA LEU A 868 13.37 -47.19 -10.43
C LEU A 868 12.12 -47.33 -11.35
N MET A 869 11.32 -46.27 -11.48
CA MET A 869 10.18 -46.23 -12.40
C MET A 869 10.60 -46.30 -13.87
N LEU A 870 11.61 -45.53 -14.27
CA LEU A 870 12.15 -45.55 -15.64
C LEU A 870 12.65 -46.95 -16.01
N LYS A 871 13.40 -47.60 -15.11
CA LYS A 871 13.84 -48.99 -15.28
C LYS A 871 12.65 -49.94 -15.48
N ALA A 872 11.66 -49.90 -14.58
CA ALA A 872 10.51 -50.80 -14.63
C ALA A 872 9.65 -50.59 -15.89
N LEU A 873 9.47 -49.36 -16.35
CA LEU A 873 8.75 -49.07 -17.60
C LEU A 873 9.54 -49.49 -18.84
N LEU A 874 10.86 -49.26 -18.89
CA LEU A 874 11.71 -49.65 -20.02
C LEU A 874 11.71 -51.18 -20.23
N GLN A 875 11.74 -51.96 -19.14
CA GLN A 875 11.74 -53.44 -19.20
C GLN A 875 10.51 -54.04 -19.91
N HIS A 876 9.41 -53.29 -20.03
CA HIS A 876 8.16 -53.73 -20.68
C HIS A 876 7.85 -52.96 -21.97
N THR A 877 8.77 -52.16 -22.50
CA THR A 877 8.50 -51.25 -23.63
C THR A 877 9.58 -51.29 -24.70
N PRO A 878 9.27 -51.63 -25.97
CA PRO A 878 10.20 -51.39 -27.08
C PRO A 878 10.35 -49.88 -27.29
N MET A 879 11.57 -49.36 -27.13
CA MET A 879 11.84 -47.93 -27.19
C MET A 879 12.04 -47.43 -28.62
N ASP A 880 11.45 -46.28 -28.93
CA ASP A 880 11.70 -45.56 -30.17
C ASP A 880 13.11 -44.95 -30.20
N ALA A 881 13.78 -45.09 -31.35
CA ALA A 881 15.15 -44.64 -31.59
C ALA A 881 15.31 -43.12 -31.41
N ALA A 882 14.23 -42.34 -31.57
CA ALA A 882 14.25 -40.89 -31.36
C ALA A 882 14.34 -40.48 -29.88
N GLN A 883 13.90 -41.31 -28.94
CA GLN A 883 13.82 -40.97 -27.50
C GLN A 883 15.01 -41.49 -26.69
N SER A 884 15.62 -42.58 -27.13
CA SER A 884 16.81 -43.18 -26.50
C SER A 884 17.96 -42.16 -26.23
N PRO A 885 18.31 -41.23 -27.15
CA PRO A 885 19.35 -40.23 -26.89
C PRO A 885 19.02 -39.26 -25.75
N HIS A 886 17.74 -38.93 -25.55
CA HIS A 886 17.33 -37.97 -24.53
C HIS A 886 17.33 -38.60 -23.13
N ILE A 887 16.84 -39.84 -23.00
CA ILE A 887 16.95 -40.63 -21.75
C ILE A 887 18.42 -40.81 -21.40
N TYR A 888 19.26 -41.23 -22.37
CA TYR A 888 20.69 -41.41 -22.16
C TYR A 888 21.37 -40.12 -21.70
N ALA A 889 21.09 -38.98 -22.35
CA ALA A 889 21.72 -37.70 -22.03
C ALA A 889 21.42 -37.18 -20.62
N ILE A 890 20.21 -37.44 -20.09
CA ILE A 890 19.84 -37.04 -18.72
C ILE A 890 20.35 -38.05 -17.69
N VAL A 891 20.12 -39.36 -17.92
CA VAL A 891 20.46 -40.40 -16.93
C VAL A 891 21.98 -40.58 -16.80
N SER A 892 22.77 -40.40 -17.87
CA SER A 892 24.23 -40.49 -17.80
C SER A 892 24.86 -39.45 -16.87
N GLN A 893 24.27 -38.25 -16.72
CA GLN A 893 24.74 -37.23 -15.77
C GLN A 893 24.60 -37.69 -14.30
N LEU A 894 23.70 -38.63 -14.01
CA LEU A 894 23.48 -39.16 -12.67
C LEU A 894 24.39 -40.37 -12.35
N VAL A 895 25.16 -40.89 -13.31
CA VAL A 895 26.09 -42.01 -13.08
C VAL A 895 27.27 -41.60 -12.19
N GLU A 896 27.64 -40.31 -12.18
CA GLU A 896 28.66 -39.76 -11.27
C GLU A 896 28.11 -39.40 -9.88
N SER A 897 26.79 -39.55 -9.66
CA SER A 897 26.12 -39.22 -8.40
C SER A 897 26.05 -40.38 -7.41
N THR A 898 25.46 -40.14 -6.24
CA THR A 898 25.14 -41.19 -5.25
C THR A 898 24.08 -42.21 -5.73
N LEU A 899 23.37 -41.92 -6.82
CA LEU A 899 22.35 -42.77 -7.45
C LEU A 899 22.91 -43.60 -8.63
N CYS A 900 24.23 -43.81 -8.66
CA CYS A 900 24.91 -44.43 -9.80
C CYS A 900 24.41 -45.84 -10.14
N TRP A 901 24.04 -46.65 -9.14
CA TRP A 901 23.51 -48.00 -9.36
C TRP A 901 22.12 -47.99 -10.00
N GLU A 902 21.21 -47.15 -9.50
CA GLU A 902 19.91 -46.94 -10.10
C GLU A 902 20.04 -46.40 -11.54
N ALA A 903 20.90 -45.39 -11.77
CA ALA A 903 21.16 -44.81 -13.09
C ALA A 903 21.75 -45.83 -14.09
N LEU A 904 22.74 -46.63 -13.68
CA LEU A 904 23.28 -47.71 -14.51
C LEU A 904 22.21 -48.74 -14.86
N SER A 905 21.36 -49.13 -13.91
CA SER A 905 20.28 -50.10 -14.16
C SER A 905 19.21 -49.60 -15.14
N VAL A 906 19.01 -48.28 -15.24
CA VAL A 906 18.16 -47.66 -16.28
C VAL A 906 18.84 -47.70 -17.65
N LEU A 907 20.16 -47.44 -17.71
CA LEU A 907 20.93 -47.52 -18.96
C LEU A 907 21.04 -48.97 -19.49
N GLU A 908 21.19 -49.95 -18.61
CA GLU A 908 21.14 -51.38 -18.96
C GLU A 908 19.75 -51.76 -19.51
N ALA A 909 18.67 -51.34 -18.87
CA ALA A 909 17.31 -51.56 -19.35
C ALA A 909 17.09 -50.89 -20.73
N LEU A 910 17.56 -49.66 -20.92
CA LEU A 910 17.47 -48.95 -22.20
C LEU A 910 18.19 -49.71 -23.34
N LEU A 911 19.40 -50.23 -23.08
CA LEU A 911 20.16 -51.04 -24.04
C LEU A 911 19.44 -52.36 -24.39
N GLN A 912 18.80 -53.00 -23.41
CA GLN A 912 17.98 -54.20 -23.62
C GLN A 912 16.72 -53.88 -24.46
N SER A 913 16.03 -52.77 -24.17
CA SER A 913 14.87 -52.30 -24.95
C SER A 913 15.22 -51.92 -26.39
N CYS A 914 16.41 -51.36 -26.63
CA CYS A 914 16.86 -51.03 -27.99
C CYS A 914 17.36 -52.25 -28.80
N SER A 915 17.80 -53.32 -28.13
CA SER A 915 18.30 -54.54 -28.79
C SER A 915 17.21 -55.56 -29.15
N SER A 916 15.98 -55.42 -28.64
CA SER A 916 14.85 -56.25 -29.06
C SER A 916 14.39 -56.02 -30.51
N LEU A 917 14.89 -54.97 -31.18
CA LEU A 917 14.54 -54.59 -32.55
C LEU A 917 15.34 -55.33 -33.65
N THR A 918 16.40 -56.08 -33.31
CA THR A 918 17.32 -56.69 -34.31
C THR A 918 17.18 -58.22 -34.47
N GLY A 919 16.11 -58.82 -33.94
CA GLY A 919 15.92 -60.28 -33.91
C GLY A 919 14.68 -60.80 -34.65
N SER A 920 14.60 -60.66 -35.98
CA SER A 920 13.56 -61.36 -36.77
C SER A 920 14.01 -61.80 -38.17
N HIS A 921 14.53 -63.03 -38.27
CA HIS A 921 14.43 -63.84 -39.48
C HIS A 921 13.81 -65.19 -39.12
N PRO A 922 12.77 -65.66 -39.85
CA PRO A 922 12.14 -66.93 -39.56
C PRO A 922 12.98 -68.08 -40.13
N HIS A 923 13.10 -69.17 -39.38
CA HIS A 923 13.53 -70.46 -39.91
C HIS A 923 12.38 -71.47 -39.80
N ASP A 924 11.97 -71.98 -40.96
CA ASP A 924 10.92 -72.99 -41.11
C ASP A 924 11.27 -74.32 -40.43
N LEU A 925 10.23 -75.11 -40.14
CA LEU A 925 10.36 -76.48 -39.64
C LEU A 925 11.03 -77.39 -40.69
N GLY A 926 12.02 -78.17 -40.26
CA GLY A 926 12.62 -79.26 -41.02
C GLY A 926 13.10 -80.39 -40.09
N SER A 927 12.65 -81.62 -40.32
CA SER A 927 12.90 -82.79 -39.48
C SER A 927 14.22 -83.52 -39.81
N PHE A 928 14.90 -84.09 -38.80
CA PHE A 928 15.13 -85.55 -38.62
C PHE A 928 16.21 -85.91 -37.56
N GLU A 929 15.87 -86.89 -36.72
CA GLU A 929 16.68 -87.96 -36.07
C GLU A 929 18.08 -87.77 -35.41
N ASN A 930 18.14 -88.29 -34.17
CA ASN A 930 19.18 -89.14 -33.54
C ASN A 930 20.62 -88.62 -33.28
N GLY A 931 21.13 -88.75 -32.03
CA GLY A 931 22.57 -88.58 -31.78
C GLY A 931 23.19 -88.43 -30.37
N ILE A 932 22.71 -89.15 -29.33
CA ILE A 932 23.47 -89.70 -28.17
C ILE A 932 24.79 -89.02 -27.64
N SER A 933 24.81 -88.78 -26.31
CA SER A 933 25.95 -88.84 -25.32
C SER A 933 26.81 -87.61 -24.91
N GLY A 934 27.20 -87.59 -23.61
CA GLY A 934 28.18 -86.70 -22.94
C GLY A 934 27.53 -85.61 -22.05
N ILE A 935 27.45 -85.65 -20.71
CA ILE A 935 28.45 -85.95 -19.63
C ILE A 935 29.64 -84.96 -19.76
N GLU A 936 29.97 -84.05 -18.83
CA GLU A 936 29.69 -83.97 -17.38
C GLU A 936 29.73 -82.50 -16.83
N ASP A 937 28.90 -82.25 -15.80
CA ASP A 937 29.18 -81.57 -14.51
C ASP A 937 29.68 -80.12 -14.29
N LYS A 938 28.99 -79.50 -13.30
CA LYS A 938 29.49 -78.60 -12.23
C LYS A 938 30.04 -77.19 -12.60
N LEU A 939 30.08 -76.22 -11.68
CA LEU A 939 29.22 -75.86 -10.53
C LEU A 939 29.65 -74.45 -10.06
N PHE A 940 28.71 -73.51 -9.97
CA PHE A 940 28.71 -72.32 -9.07
C PHE A 940 29.95 -71.41 -8.95
N ALA A 941 29.80 -70.20 -9.51
CA ALA A 941 29.87 -68.92 -8.79
C ALA A 941 31.22 -68.54 -8.09
N PRO A 942 31.23 -67.44 -7.31
CA PRO A 942 31.41 -66.07 -7.79
C PRO A 942 32.77 -65.50 -7.32
N GLN A 943 33.06 -64.22 -7.56
CA GLN A 943 33.72 -63.32 -6.59
C GLN A 943 33.80 -61.88 -7.15
N THR A 944 33.98 -60.92 -6.25
CA THR A 944 33.73 -59.48 -6.47
C THR A 944 35.01 -58.66 -6.65
N SER A 945 34.80 -57.34 -6.81
CA SER A 945 35.68 -56.24 -6.37
C SER A 945 36.98 -55.95 -7.14
N PHE A 946 37.09 -54.71 -7.62
CA PHE A 946 38.37 -54.03 -7.84
C PHE A 946 38.31 -52.61 -7.26
N LYS A 947 39.39 -52.20 -6.57
CA LYS A 947 39.59 -50.85 -6.03
C LYS A 947 41.04 -50.43 -6.32
N ALA A 948 41.18 -49.26 -6.95
CA ALA A 948 42.37 -48.45 -7.25
C ALA A 948 43.79 -48.90 -6.81
N ARG A 949 44.79 -48.77 -7.72
CA ARG A 949 45.85 -47.71 -7.63
C ARG A 949 46.90 -47.69 -8.76
N SER A 950 47.04 -46.52 -9.39
CA SER A 950 48.29 -45.77 -9.78
C SER A 950 49.61 -46.46 -10.21
N GLY A 951 49.99 -46.28 -11.49
CA GLY A 951 51.35 -45.97 -12.02
C GLY A 951 52.44 -47.07 -12.04
N PRO A 952 53.60 -46.87 -12.71
CA PRO A 952 54.08 -45.69 -13.46
C PRO A 952 54.55 -46.01 -14.93
N LEU A 953 55.39 -45.13 -15.51
CA LEU A 953 55.82 -45.04 -16.93
C LEU A 953 57.05 -45.90 -17.34
N GLN A 954 57.21 -46.04 -18.67
CA GLN A 954 58.44 -45.85 -19.50
C GLN A 954 59.23 -47.05 -20.11
N TYR A 955 59.55 -46.88 -21.42
CA TYR A 955 60.56 -47.54 -22.31
C TYR A 955 60.51 -49.07 -22.55
N GLY A 956 60.86 -49.61 -23.73
CA GLY A 956 61.19 -49.01 -25.04
C GLY A 956 61.97 -49.94 -26.00
N MET A 957 61.87 -49.72 -27.34
CA MET A 957 62.59 -50.43 -28.45
C MET A 957 62.30 -51.95 -28.60
N GLY A 958 62.37 -52.61 -29.77
CA GLY A 958 62.66 -52.26 -31.17
C GLY A 958 62.93 -53.57 -31.96
N SER A 959 63.19 -53.66 -33.28
CA SER A 959 63.06 -52.75 -34.45
C SER A 959 63.46 -53.56 -35.71
N GLY A 960 62.88 -53.36 -36.92
CA GLY A 960 63.44 -54.01 -38.13
C GLY A 960 62.65 -54.02 -39.46
N HIS A 961 63.29 -53.48 -40.50
CA HIS A 961 63.11 -53.70 -41.96
C HIS A 961 61.85 -53.19 -42.71
N VAL A 962 61.88 -52.85 -44.01
CA VAL A 962 62.78 -52.00 -44.87
C VAL A 962 62.24 -51.99 -46.33
N SER A 963 62.47 -50.89 -47.06
CA SER A 963 62.38 -50.73 -48.56
C SER A 963 61.00 -50.58 -49.24
N VAL A 964 60.80 -49.90 -50.40
CA VAL A 964 61.56 -48.84 -51.16
C VAL A 964 60.62 -48.20 -52.21
N SER A 965 60.75 -46.87 -52.47
CA SER A 965 60.19 -46.09 -53.63
C SER A 965 58.65 -45.99 -53.76
N SER A 966 58.05 -44.95 -54.36
CA SER A 966 58.53 -43.96 -55.35
C SER A 966 57.94 -42.53 -55.19
N GLN A 967 58.53 -41.56 -55.91
CA GLN A 967 58.10 -40.14 -56.03
C GLN A 967 56.74 -40.00 -56.78
N ARG A 968 56.05 -38.83 -56.89
CA ARG A 968 56.55 -37.45 -57.12
C ARG A 968 55.45 -36.35 -57.02
N GLN A 969 55.84 -35.14 -56.57
CA GLN A 969 55.24 -33.79 -56.80
C GLN A 969 53.77 -33.49 -56.41
N GLY A 970 53.42 -32.35 -55.78
CA GLY A 970 54.25 -31.28 -55.18
C GLY A 970 53.47 -29.97 -54.88
N GLU A 971 53.96 -29.20 -53.88
CA GLU A 971 53.88 -27.71 -53.75
C GLU A 971 52.48 -27.04 -53.60
N TYR A 972 52.23 -25.94 -52.85
CA TYR A 972 52.84 -25.14 -51.76
C TYR A 972 51.63 -24.48 -51.02
N GLY A 973 51.68 -23.96 -49.78
CA GLY A 973 52.72 -23.85 -48.74
C GLY A 973 52.25 -22.92 -47.59
N MET A 974 52.95 -22.95 -46.45
CA MET A 974 53.07 -21.95 -45.35
C MET A 974 51.85 -21.14 -44.85
N GLY A 975 51.69 -20.86 -43.54
CA GLY A 975 52.51 -21.24 -42.39
C GLY A 975 52.11 -20.49 -41.10
N SER A 976 52.12 -21.23 -39.98
CA SER A 976 52.81 -20.96 -38.71
C SER A 976 52.85 -19.55 -38.08
N GLY A 977 52.69 -19.48 -36.75
CA GLY A 977 53.26 -18.39 -35.94
C GLY A 977 52.72 -18.25 -34.52
N HIS A 978 53.40 -18.85 -33.54
CA HIS A 978 53.02 -18.77 -32.11
C HIS A 978 53.32 -17.40 -31.47
N VAL A 979 52.50 -17.07 -30.46
CA VAL A 979 52.63 -15.98 -29.48
C VAL A 979 53.93 -16.07 -28.65
N SER A 980 54.52 -14.91 -28.29
CA SER A 980 55.36 -14.76 -27.07
C SER A 980 55.64 -13.30 -26.64
N VAL A 981 55.43 -13.05 -25.34
CA VAL A 981 56.19 -12.12 -24.45
C VAL A 981 55.86 -10.60 -24.42
N SER A 982 55.89 -10.11 -23.18
CA SER A 982 55.55 -8.80 -22.61
C SER A 982 56.68 -7.76 -22.57
N SER A 983 56.35 -6.45 -22.53
CA SER A 983 56.78 -5.50 -21.46
C SER A 983 56.16 -4.10 -21.62
N GLN A 984 56.28 -3.26 -20.58
CA GLN A 984 55.71 -1.89 -20.46
C GLN A 984 56.58 -0.81 -21.13
N ARG A 985 55.95 0.24 -21.71
CA ARG A 985 56.11 1.67 -21.30
C ARG A 985 55.46 2.71 -22.25
N GLN A 986 54.83 3.70 -21.61
CA GLN A 986 54.76 5.15 -21.92
C GLN A 986 54.13 5.72 -23.21
N SER A 987 53.37 6.80 -22.96
CA SER A 987 53.18 8.05 -23.74
C SER A 987 52.38 8.08 -25.06
N GLU A 988 51.26 8.80 -24.95
CA GLU A 988 50.81 9.91 -25.82
C GLU A 988 49.98 9.69 -27.12
N TYR A 989 48.85 10.43 -27.13
CA TYR A 989 48.03 10.94 -28.24
C TYR A 989 47.60 10.06 -29.44
N GLY A 990 46.26 9.99 -29.63
CA GLY A 990 45.68 10.34 -30.94
C GLY A 990 44.78 9.29 -31.62
N MET A 991 43.52 9.70 -31.87
CA MET A 991 42.61 9.24 -32.95
C MET A 991 42.30 7.74 -33.15
N GLY A 992 41.01 7.41 -32.99
CA GLY A 992 40.16 7.22 -34.18
C GLY A 992 39.96 5.81 -34.76
N SER A 993 38.78 5.25 -34.45
CA SER A 993 37.99 4.31 -35.27
C SER A 993 38.36 2.80 -35.31
N GLY A 994 37.37 1.98 -34.92
CA GLY A 994 37.02 0.71 -35.58
C GLY A 994 37.88 -0.53 -35.32
N HIS A 995 37.38 -1.47 -34.49
CA HIS A 995 36.84 -2.76 -34.99
C HIS A 995 36.30 -3.66 -33.86
N VAL A 996 35.13 -4.27 -34.14
CA VAL A 996 34.71 -5.64 -33.77
C VAL A 996 35.04 -6.14 -32.36
N SER A 997 34.04 -6.04 -31.47
CA SER A 997 33.91 -6.93 -30.30
C SER A 997 33.44 -8.32 -30.75
N ILE A 998 34.16 -9.36 -30.30
CA ILE A 998 33.81 -10.76 -30.55
C ILE A 998 32.58 -11.13 -29.71
N SER A 999 31.55 -11.67 -30.36
CA SER A 999 30.27 -12.00 -29.75
C SER A 999 30.32 -13.26 -28.87
N SER A 1000 30.30 -13.09 -27.55
CA SER A 1000 29.86 -14.15 -26.62
C SER A 1000 28.34 -14.07 -26.44
N GLN A 1001 27.59 -14.66 -27.38
CA GLN A 1001 26.14 -14.76 -27.33
C GLN A 1001 25.65 -16.20 -27.57
N ARG A 1002 24.71 -16.62 -26.69
CA ARG A 1002 23.59 -17.58 -26.86
C ARG A 1002 23.54 -18.67 -25.78
N GLN A 1003 23.04 -18.26 -24.60
CA GLN A 1003 22.28 -19.17 -23.72
C GLN A 1003 21.23 -18.42 -22.87
N GLY A 1004 21.41 -17.13 -22.56
CA GLY A 1004 20.39 -16.33 -21.85
C GLY A 1004 19.09 -16.07 -22.64
N GLY A 1005 19.19 -15.64 -23.90
CA GLY A 1005 18.03 -15.14 -24.67
C GLY A 1005 16.94 -16.16 -25.05
N LEU A 1006 17.15 -17.46 -24.81
CA LEU A 1006 16.12 -18.50 -25.00
C LEU A 1006 15.18 -18.62 -23.79
N ASN A 1007 15.65 -18.32 -22.58
CA ASN A 1007 14.82 -18.37 -21.38
C ASN A 1007 13.99 -17.09 -21.20
N GLU A 1008 14.53 -15.94 -21.61
CA GLU A 1008 13.81 -14.66 -21.58
C GLU A 1008 12.61 -14.67 -22.55
N SER A 1009 12.83 -15.10 -23.80
CA SER A 1009 11.75 -15.23 -24.80
C SER A 1009 10.67 -16.25 -24.38
N GLN A 1010 11.05 -17.38 -23.79
CA GLN A 1010 10.07 -18.35 -23.28
C GLN A 1010 9.20 -17.77 -22.15
N ARG A 1011 9.80 -16.99 -21.24
CA ARG A 1011 9.11 -16.36 -20.11
C ARG A 1011 8.21 -15.19 -20.55
N GLU A 1012 8.61 -14.48 -21.60
CA GLU A 1012 7.79 -13.44 -22.23
C GLU A 1012 6.54 -14.05 -22.89
N VAL A 1013 6.69 -15.19 -23.58
CA VAL A 1013 5.56 -15.95 -24.16
C VAL A 1013 4.61 -16.49 -23.10
N THR A 1014 5.10 -17.06 -21.98
CA THR A 1014 4.22 -17.55 -20.91
C THR A 1014 3.49 -16.41 -20.20
N LEU A 1015 4.15 -15.27 -19.97
CA LEU A 1015 3.51 -14.06 -19.45
C LEU A 1015 2.43 -13.54 -20.42
N GLN A 1016 2.72 -13.46 -21.71
CA GLN A 1016 1.77 -13.02 -22.73
C GLN A 1016 0.56 -13.95 -22.81
N ASN A 1017 0.76 -15.27 -22.77
CA ASN A 1017 -0.33 -16.26 -22.73
C ASN A 1017 -1.19 -16.10 -21.46
N THR A 1018 -0.56 -15.88 -20.30
CA THR A 1018 -1.25 -15.62 -19.02
C THR A 1018 -2.15 -14.38 -19.13
N ARG A 1019 -1.64 -13.30 -19.73
CA ARG A 1019 -2.39 -12.04 -19.96
C ARG A 1019 -3.55 -12.24 -20.93
N LEU A 1020 -3.30 -12.82 -22.10
CA LEU A 1020 -4.32 -13.06 -23.13
C LEU A 1020 -5.47 -13.91 -22.60
N PHE A 1021 -5.17 -15.00 -21.89
CA PHE A 1021 -6.21 -15.86 -21.31
C PHE A 1021 -7.01 -15.12 -20.23
N LEU A 1022 -6.34 -14.39 -19.31
CA LEU A 1022 -7.03 -13.63 -18.26
C LEU A 1022 -7.86 -12.48 -18.82
N GLY A 1023 -7.41 -11.81 -19.89
CA GLY A 1023 -8.19 -10.81 -20.62
C GLY A 1023 -9.51 -11.40 -21.16
N ARG A 1024 -9.43 -12.54 -21.87
CA ARG A 1024 -10.60 -13.24 -22.42
C ARG A 1024 -11.58 -13.74 -21.34
N VAL A 1025 -11.11 -14.05 -20.12
CA VAL A 1025 -11.98 -14.30 -18.95
C VAL A 1025 -12.77 -13.05 -18.55
N LEU A 1026 -12.13 -11.89 -18.55
CA LEU A 1026 -12.76 -10.61 -18.20
C LEU A 1026 -13.79 -10.17 -19.25
N ASP A 1027 -13.54 -10.40 -20.53
CA ASP A 1027 -14.46 -10.05 -21.62
C ASP A 1027 -15.80 -10.80 -21.50
N ARG A 1028 -15.75 -12.12 -21.26
CA ARG A 1028 -16.95 -12.94 -20.98
C ARG A 1028 -17.65 -12.52 -19.69
N SER A 1029 -16.88 -12.12 -18.67
CA SER A 1029 -17.44 -11.62 -17.40
C SER A 1029 -18.22 -10.32 -17.58
N ALA A 1030 -17.76 -9.42 -18.45
CA ALA A 1030 -18.45 -8.16 -18.75
C ALA A 1030 -19.75 -8.37 -19.56
N LEU A 1031 -19.77 -9.33 -20.49
CA LEU A 1031 -20.93 -9.65 -21.33
C LEU A 1031 -22.13 -10.20 -20.52
N GLY A 1032 -21.89 -10.83 -19.38
CA GLY A 1032 -22.93 -11.36 -18.48
C GLY A 1032 -23.95 -10.31 -18.01
N LYS A 1033 -23.58 -9.03 -17.93
CA LYS A 1033 -24.49 -7.93 -17.53
C LYS A 1033 -25.58 -7.58 -18.56
N ARG A 1034 -25.53 -8.09 -19.80
CA ARG A 1034 -26.48 -7.69 -20.87
C ARG A 1034 -27.45 -8.77 -21.38
N LYS A 1035 -27.28 -10.07 -21.08
CA LYS A 1035 -28.14 -11.12 -21.70
C LYS A 1035 -28.86 -12.09 -20.76
N ASP A 1036 -28.24 -12.63 -19.71
CA ASP A 1036 -28.71 -13.93 -19.17
C ASP A 1036 -29.28 -13.96 -17.72
N GLN A 1037 -29.26 -12.85 -16.98
CA GLN A 1037 -29.92 -12.79 -15.65
C GLN A 1037 -31.45 -13.03 -15.67
N LYS A 1038 -32.10 -13.04 -16.85
CA LYS A 1038 -33.53 -13.35 -17.01
C LYS A 1038 -33.86 -14.81 -17.35
N LYS A 1039 -32.87 -15.73 -17.38
CA LYS A 1039 -33.09 -17.14 -17.78
C LYS A 1039 -32.58 -18.22 -16.82
N LEU A 1040 -31.97 -17.87 -15.69
CA LEU A 1040 -31.43 -18.81 -14.70
C LEU A 1040 -32.27 -18.93 -13.42
N VAL A 1041 -33.59 -19.08 -13.59
CA VAL A 1041 -34.56 -19.62 -12.60
C VAL A 1041 -35.58 -20.38 -13.45
N PRO A 1042 -35.80 -21.71 -13.27
CA PRO A 1042 -36.50 -22.21 -12.07
C PRO A 1042 -36.19 -23.67 -11.68
N PHE A 1043 -35.20 -23.94 -10.81
CA PHE A 1043 -35.06 -25.27 -10.17
C PHE A 1043 -34.59 -25.18 -8.71
N VAL A 1044 -35.50 -24.76 -7.84
CA VAL A 1044 -35.48 -25.11 -6.41
C VAL A 1044 -36.87 -25.69 -6.08
N PRO A 1045 -37.00 -26.97 -5.73
CA PRO A 1045 -38.26 -27.49 -5.19
C PRO A 1045 -38.44 -26.93 -3.78
N ASN A 1046 -39.61 -26.35 -3.50
CA ASN A 1046 -39.98 -25.91 -2.15
C ASN A 1046 -39.87 -27.08 -1.15
N VAL A 1047 -38.88 -27.03 -0.27
CA VAL A 1047 -38.86 -27.82 0.96
C VAL A 1047 -39.52 -26.95 2.03
N GLY A 1048 -40.71 -27.33 2.46
CA GLY A 1048 -41.47 -26.59 3.47
C GLY A 1048 -40.83 -26.69 4.86
N HIS A 1049 -40.96 -25.62 5.64
CA HIS A 1049 -40.74 -25.66 7.08
C HIS A 1049 -41.78 -26.57 7.77
N PRO A 1050 -41.38 -27.34 8.79
CA PRO A 1050 -42.27 -27.70 9.90
C PRO A 1050 -42.50 -26.48 10.83
#